data_AF-A0A1U7LI93-F1
#
_entry.id   AF-A0A1U7LI93-F1
#
_cell.length_a   1.000
_cell.length_b   1.000
_cell.length_c   1.000
_cell.angle_alpha   90.00
_cell.angle_beta   90.00
_cell.angle_gamma   90.00
#
_symmetry.space_group_name_H-M   'P 1'
#
loop_
_entity.id
_entity.type
_entity.pdbx_description
1 polymer ?
#
loop_
_entity_poly.entity_id
_entity_poly.type
_entity_poly.pdbx_seq_one_letter_code
_entity_poly.pdbx_strand_id
1 'polypeptide(L)'
;MSCIWVLLFSALVIAQQHLSTESLLSAVAKAQNDSLLWGPYRPQLYAGFRPRIPKSLLTGIMWANVDDMGSINDIRHTCEQSHDILGYGWDEFDPRTGGIQRIRDVGMGVDIETEFVKVSGGSRGGHWALRVRGTPRDNEGLGNLEITSAGNSNGIEGPVEIVGSAPILGDFSFEITTGPDSNKYPQPQHDSSKLVNLQNTQFASIQVPGNVIWKAKDLLFSEISFVFQRLEKRYGKEKLPPAAILYTLPNKKDPLANLHFTQKTFQGSFQFDILYSSLSFGEQRMTSKRLDNQLEHLDFSFKDHFEKTFPLKEPYTSLSYRQFAQSLFSNLIGGIGYFHGDSLVGKIIDDDEEEEFWEQARAGEGVDGGDSKRAEEKELFTSIPSRPFFPRGFYWDEGFHLLPIGLWDIDLSLEIIKSWFGLMDQDGWIAREQILGEEARSKVPPEFQIQYPHYANPPTLILAVNQFLQQLDEAEKEKEEKQAMEYEFESSRQQVLEESQIPWSTLSSAHIKYPVLATEYLQSLYPKLKQHYYWFRKSQIGDIRTWEREAFSLKEGYRWRGRTPDHCFTSGLDDYPRAKPPHIGELHVDLISWMGMFTRMLMRIAEKLGQSDDVEEFKKIEESIIRNIDDLHWSEKDQAYCDSTIDEYEESILVCHKGYLSLFPMLLGLLPADSPHLGAILLFMSDPEEIWSPYGLRSLSKKDPHFSQGENYWRGPVWININFLALSSLKKNYIDVDGPFRETASRIYNELRENVIQNIFNEWERTGFAWEQYDQETGRGQRSFPFTGWTSMVIMIMAEKQTSLHHELARLLTTTHQMDLRQGPVRGGNRGGQGLFKWDDIKEDKHRENYLGHSLKAPMGRWQKGKDLEWFNKKKDGNLSKEEIRREEIRKIKEAEEDALAEALGFKVTRKKEGNVDQEEIAKAIKTTEKDDDLENETLKEEDNQGLGFHGGLHRYRIQNIDESELTERQDGTRGGLGGLEYSRRDEKERRSRRRDDDNQDRSRERIHKDDDRGRMHHGDSRVGRHRDDSRERRHRDEGNREKRPRDDDTREKKQSRSQDYYQSSRQEDPHRQHRERKRDYSPEARQQQKSSRHRHHRDDY
;
A
#
# COMPACT_ATOMS: atom_id res chain seq x y z
N MET A 1 52.16 -29.21 14.44
CA MET A 1 51.86 -28.50 13.18
C MET A 1 50.45 -28.78 12.66
N SER A 2 49.99 -30.03 12.58
CA SER A 2 48.68 -30.37 11.96
C SER A 2 47.49 -29.53 12.44
N CYS A 3 47.36 -29.26 13.75
CA CYS A 3 46.26 -28.43 14.26
C CYS A 3 46.27 -26.98 13.73
N ILE A 4 47.46 -26.42 13.43
CA ILE A 4 47.58 -25.08 12.83
C ILE A 4 47.17 -25.13 11.35
N TRP A 5 47.53 -26.19 10.63
CA TRP A 5 47.06 -26.41 9.26
C TRP A 5 45.55 -26.63 9.18
N VAL A 6 44.95 -27.38 10.13
CA VAL A 6 43.50 -27.53 10.23
C VAL A 6 42.83 -26.18 10.51
N LEU A 7 43.30 -25.41 11.49
CA LEU A 7 42.75 -24.09 11.80
C LEU A 7 42.88 -23.10 10.63
N LEU A 8 44.02 -23.08 9.93
CA LEU A 8 44.22 -22.26 8.74
C LEU A 8 43.33 -22.71 7.57
N PHE A 9 43.15 -24.02 7.37
CA PHE A 9 42.27 -24.54 6.32
C PHE A 9 40.80 -24.25 6.63
N SER A 10 40.35 -24.44 7.87
CA SER A 10 39.02 -24.03 8.32
C SER A 10 38.79 -22.53 8.15
N ALA A 11 39.76 -21.68 8.53
CA ALA A 11 39.67 -20.23 8.32
C ALA A 11 39.62 -19.85 6.83
N LEU A 12 40.37 -20.55 5.98
CA LEU A 12 40.36 -20.33 4.52
C LEU A 12 39.01 -20.75 3.91
N VAL A 13 38.45 -21.89 4.33
CA VAL A 13 37.13 -22.37 3.89
C VAL A 13 36.02 -21.41 4.34
N ILE A 14 36.04 -20.95 5.60
CA ILE A 14 35.08 -19.95 6.12
C ILE A 14 35.21 -18.64 5.34
N ALA A 15 36.42 -18.17 5.05
CA ALA A 15 36.63 -16.96 4.24
C ALA A 15 36.15 -17.12 2.79
N GLN A 16 36.34 -18.30 2.18
CA GLN A 16 35.80 -18.61 0.85
C GLN A 16 34.27 -18.68 0.86
N GLN A 17 33.65 -19.27 1.90
CA GLN A 17 32.21 -19.33 2.07
C GLN A 17 31.60 -17.92 2.24
N HIS A 18 32.20 -17.06 3.07
CA HIS A 18 31.79 -15.65 3.21
C HIS A 18 31.89 -14.91 1.86
N LEU A 19 33.03 -14.99 1.17
CA LEU A 19 33.22 -14.30 -0.10
C LEU A 19 32.24 -14.77 -1.19
N SER A 20 31.91 -16.07 -1.22
CA SER A 20 30.87 -16.62 -2.12
C SER A 20 29.45 -16.16 -1.75
N THR A 21 29.20 -15.88 -0.46
CA THR A 21 27.92 -15.41 0.06
C THR A 21 27.70 -13.94 -0.27
N GLU A 22 28.70 -13.08 -0.02
CA GLU A 22 28.68 -11.66 -0.41
C GLU A 22 28.52 -11.50 -1.93
N SER A 23 29.21 -12.35 -2.72
CA SER A 23 29.07 -12.39 -4.17
C SER A 23 27.64 -12.76 -4.61
N LEU A 24 27.01 -13.76 -3.99
CA LEU A 24 25.63 -14.16 -4.29
C LEU A 24 24.62 -13.06 -3.90
N LEU A 25 24.76 -12.49 -2.70
CA LEU A 25 23.94 -11.37 -2.22
C LEU A 25 24.00 -10.18 -3.19
N SER A 26 25.21 -9.78 -3.58
CA SER A 26 25.44 -8.67 -4.51
C SER A 26 24.86 -8.95 -5.91
N ALA A 27 25.13 -10.14 -6.48
CA ALA A 27 24.64 -10.52 -7.80
C ALA A 27 23.11 -10.60 -7.86
N VAL A 28 22.46 -11.19 -6.85
CA VAL A 28 20.99 -11.25 -6.78
C VAL A 28 20.41 -9.86 -6.55
N ALA A 29 20.90 -9.08 -5.57
CA ALA A 29 20.37 -7.73 -5.31
C ALA A 29 20.50 -6.79 -6.53
N LYS A 30 21.60 -6.90 -7.29
CA LYS A 30 21.79 -6.23 -8.57
C LYS A 30 20.74 -6.67 -9.61
N ALA A 31 20.57 -7.97 -9.83
CA ALA A 31 19.60 -8.51 -10.78
C ALA A 31 18.13 -8.24 -10.40
N GLN A 32 17.80 -8.23 -9.11
CA GLN A 32 16.50 -7.77 -8.60
C GLN A 32 16.27 -6.30 -8.99
N ASN A 33 17.22 -5.41 -8.68
CA ASN A 33 17.14 -4.00 -9.02
C ASN A 33 17.07 -3.75 -10.54
N ASP A 34 17.93 -4.39 -11.35
CA ASP A 34 17.93 -4.23 -12.81
C ASP A 34 16.60 -4.71 -13.43
N SER A 35 16.07 -5.88 -13.01
CA SER A 35 14.81 -6.42 -13.55
C SER A 35 13.58 -5.60 -13.14
N LEU A 36 13.58 -5.01 -11.94
CA LEU A 36 12.51 -4.12 -11.46
C LEU A 36 12.77 -2.64 -11.75
N LEU A 37 13.87 -2.24 -12.40
CA LEU A 37 14.25 -0.83 -12.51
C LEU A 37 13.18 -0.01 -13.23
N TRP A 38 12.72 -0.47 -14.38
CA TRP A 38 11.72 0.19 -15.23
C TRP A 38 10.36 -0.49 -15.12
N GLY A 39 9.28 0.30 -15.15
CA GLY A 39 7.91 -0.20 -15.25
C GLY A 39 6.89 0.92 -15.41
N PRO A 40 5.58 0.59 -15.52
CA PRO A 40 4.47 1.55 -15.57
C PRO A 40 4.19 2.21 -14.20
N TYR A 41 5.24 2.55 -13.46
CA TYR A 41 5.20 2.92 -12.04
C TYR A 41 4.65 4.34 -11.76
N ARG A 42 3.74 4.83 -12.62
CA ARG A 42 2.87 5.99 -12.41
C ARG A 42 1.41 5.54 -12.56
N PRO A 43 0.89 4.71 -11.63
CA PRO A 43 -0.40 4.02 -11.79
C PRO A 43 -1.61 4.97 -11.85
N GLN A 44 -1.45 6.22 -11.40
CA GLN A 44 -2.40 7.32 -11.59
C GLN A 44 -2.64 7.69 -13.06
N LEU A 45 -1.75 7.30 -13.99
CA LEU A 45 -1.91 7.53 -15.42
C LEU A 45 -2.43 6.29 -16.12
N TYR A 46 -3.13 6.46 -17.25
CA TYR A 46 -3.57 5.34 -18.07
C TYR A 46 -2.39 4.50 -18.57
N ALA A 47 -1.35 5.16 -19.07
CA ALA A 47 -0.04 4.54 -19.27
C ALA A 47 1.06 5.58 -18.97
N GLY A 48 1.94 5.28 -18.00
CA GLY A 48 2.98 6.19 -17.55
C GLY A 48 4.16 5.45 -16.92
N PHE A 49 5.33 5.56 -17.55
CA PHE A 49 6.50 4.76 -17.18
C PHE A 49 7.57 5.65 -16.56
N ARG A 50 8.23 5.11 -15.53
CA ARG A 50 9.37 5.73 -14.86
C ARG A 50 10.29 4.65 -14.30
N PRO A 51 11.56 4.95 -14.00
CA PRO A 51 12.39 4.05 -13.24
C PRO A 51 12.16 4.22 -11.73
N ARG A 52 12.52 3.20 -10.93
CA ARG A 52 12.72 3.25 -9.47
C ARG A 52 13.95 4.08 -9.10
N ILE A 53 13.94 5.37 -9.47
CA ILE A 53 15.03 6.32 -9.22
C ILE A 53 14.43 7.69 -8.82
N PRO A 54 14.90 8.32 -7.73
CA PRO A 54 14.53 9.68 -7.34
C PRO A 54 14.79 10.70 -8.45
N LYS A 55 13.86 11.65 -8.64
CA LYS A 55 14.03 12.83 -9.52
C LYS A 55 14.57 12.50 -10.93
N SER A 56 14.14 11.36 -11.46
CA SER A 56 14.58 10.79 -12.74
C SER A 56 13.53 10.96 -13.84
N LEU A 57 13.76 10.35 -15.01
CA LEU A 57 12.91 10.48 -16.18
C LEU A 57 11.47 9.98 -15.93
N LEU A 58 10.50 10.83 -16.28
CA LEU A 58 9.08 10.50 -16.29
C LEU A 58 8.59 10.45 -17.74
N THR A 59 7.74 9.48 -18.05
CA THR A 59 7.00 9.41 -19.31
C THR A 59 5.49 9.28 -19.03
N GLY A 60 4.68 9.50 -20.05
CA GLY A 60 3.22 9.42 -19.97
C GLY A 60 2.61 9.40 -21.37
N ILE A 61 1.41 8.83 -21.48
CA ILE A 61 0.58 8.84 -22.68
C ILE A 61 -0.61 9.78 -22.45
N MET A 62 -0.95 10.54 -23.48
CA MET A 62 -2.16 11.37 -23.54
C MET A 62 -2.83 11.17 -24.89
N TRP A 63 -4.17 11.19 -24.93
CA TRP A 63 -4.94 11.19 -26.17
C TRP A 63 -6.19 12.06 -26.04
N ALA A 64 -6.69 12.52 -27.19
CA ALA A 64 -7.95 13.23 -27.34
C ALA A 64 -8.47 13.02 -28.76
N ASN A 65 -9.79 13.16 -28.93
CA ASN A 65 -10.42 13.32 -30.23
C ASN A 65 -10.20 14.75 -30.75
N VAL A 66 -10.04 14.93 -32.07
CA VAL A 66 -9.82 16.24 -32.73
C VAL A 66 -10.71 16.45 -33.97
N ASP A 67 -11.88 15.81 -33.99
CA ASP A 67 -12.90 15.93 -35.03
C ASP A 67 -13.69 17.25 -34.88
N ASP A 68 -13.90 17.70 -33.64
CA ASP A 68 -14.60 18.93 -33.30
C ASP A 68 -13.79 19.84 -32.34
N MET A 69 -14.38 20.98 -31.98
CA MET A 69 -13.73 22.06 -31.23
C MET A 69 -13.90 21.95 -29.69
N GLY A 70 -14.78 21.05 -29.24
CA GLY A 70 -15.04 20.73 -27.83
C GLY A 70 -14.17 19.59 -27.32
N SER A 71 -13.96 18.52 -28.10
CA SER A 71 -13.24 17.31 -27.68
C SER A 71 -11.82 17.52 -27.11
N ILE A 72 -11.15 18.62 -27.45
CA ILE A 72 -9.83 18.94 -26.89
C ILE A 72 -9.85 19.21 -25.38
N ASN A 73 -11.00 19.52 -24.77
CA ASN A 73 -11.06 19.76 -23.32
C ASN A 73 -10.86 18.46 -22.52
N ASP A 74 -11.24 17.32 -23.10
CA ASP A 74 -11.37 16.04 -22.43
C ASP A 74 -10.13 15.12 -22.54
N ILE A 75 -8.94 15.70 -22.81
CA ILE A 75 -7.67 14.97 -22.96
C ILE A 75 -7.47 13.96 -21.82
N ARG A 76 -7.41 12.68 -22.16
CA ARG A 76 -7.13 11.61 -21.20
C ARG A 76 -5.64 11.61 -20.85
N HIS A 77 -5.32 11.40 -19.57
CA HIS A 77 -3.95 11.36 -19.06
C HIS A 77 -3.92 10.56 -17.75
N THR A 78 -4.54 11.12 -16.72
CA THR A 78 -4.82 10.47 -15.45
C THR A 78 -6.02 9.53 -15.57
N CYS A 79 -5.99 8.45 -14.78
CA CYS A 79 -7.12 7.59 -14.53
C CYS A 79 -8.17 8.40 -13.74
N GLU A 80 -9.41 8.44 -14.24
CA GLU A 80 -10.55 9.08 -13.59
C GLU A 80 -11.77 8.16 -13.72
N GLN A 81 -12.73 8.23 -12.80
CA GLN A 81 -14.02 7.56 -13.01
C GLN A 81 -14.89 8.41 -13.94
N SER A 82 -15.06 7.97 -15.19
CA SER A 82 -16.05 8.50 -16.12
C SER A 82 -16.82 7.35 -16.76
N HIS A 83 -18.12 7.54 -16.98
CA HIS A 83 -18.96 6.63 -17.75
C HIS A 83 -18.56 6.57 -19.24
N ASP A 84 -17.73 7.50 -19.71
CA ASP A 84 -17.17 7.49 -21.07
C ASP A 84 -16.22 6.31 -21.32
N ILE A 85 -15.64 5.71 -20.27
CA ILE A 85 -14.63 4.66 -20.41
C ILE A 85 -15.24 3.34 -19.91
N LEU A 86 -15.59 2.48 -20.87
CA LEU A 86 -16.29 1.21 -20.67
C LEU A 86 -15.43 0.15 -19.95
N GLY A 87 -14.12 0.34 -19.93
CA GLY A 87 -13.17 -0.59 -19.33
C GLY A 87 -11.74 -0.13 -19.58
N TYR A 88 -10.87 -0.19 -18.59
CA TYR A 88 -9.43 -0.04 -18.78
C TYR A 88 -8.67 -0.89 -17.77
N GLY A 89 -7.57 -1.49 -18.22
CA GLY A 89 -6.74 -2.31 -17.36
C GLY A 89 -5.76 -3.19 -18.13
N TRP A 90 -4.84 -3.80 -17.37
CA TRP A 90 -4.01 -4.89 -17.84
C TRP A 90 -4.85 -6.16 -17.95
N ASP A 91 -4.84 -6.81 -19.12
CA ASP A 91 -5.41 -8.16 -19.24
C ASP A 91 -4.38 -9.19 -18.77
N GLU A 92 -3.10 -8.94 -19.08
CA GLU A 92 -1.94 -9.75 -18.75
C GLU A 92 -0.78 -8.83 -18.39
N PHE A 93 -0.19 -8.93 -17.19
CA PHE A 93 0.98 -8.12 -16.80
C PHE A 93 1.86 -8.79 -15.74
N ASP A 94 3.17 -8.76 -16.00
CA ASP A 94 4.25 -9.09 -15.09
C ASP A 94 5.21 -7.89 -14.99
N PRO A 95 5.54 -7.39 -13.78
CA PRO A 95 6.32 -6.17 -13.60
C PRO A 95 7.78 -6.28 -14.04
N ARG A 96 8.26 -7.46 -14.49
CA ARG A 96 9.64 -7.73 -14.90
C ARG A 96 9.78 -8.13 -16.36
N THR A 97 8.77 -8.72 -16.99
CA THR A 97 8.78 -9.01 -18.44
C THR A 97 7.97 -8.02 -19.28
N GLY A 98 6.79 -7.59 -18.83
CA GLY A 98 5.89 -6.76 -19.62
C GLY A 98 4.41 -7.09 -19.43
N GLY A 99 3.55 -6.56 -20.31
CA GLY A 99 2.12 -6.87 -20.31
C GLY A 99 1.35 -6.25 -21.47
N ILE A 100 0.08 -6.61 -21.59
CA ILE A 100 -0.88 -6.05 -22.53
C ILE A 100 -2.01 -5.39 -21.73
N GLN A 101 -2.18 -4.08 -21.92
CA GLN A 101 -3.29 -3.32 -21.38
C GLN A 101 -4.23 -2.87 -22.50
N ARG A 102 -5.54 -2.89 -22.23
CA ARG A 102 -6.59 -2.39 -23.11
C ARG A 102 -7.38 -1.28 -22.42
N ILE A 103 -7.84 -0.31 -23.21
CA ILE A 103 -8.56 0.88 -22.78
C ILE A 103 -9.71 1.10 -23.76
N ARG A 104 -10.94 1.18 -23.27
CA ARG A 104 -12.17 1.25 -24.08
C ARG A 104 -12.85 2.60 -23.91
N ASP A 105 -12.36 3.62 -24.61
CA ASP A 105 -12.83 5.00 -24.46
C ASP A 105 -13.97 5.28 -25.46
N VAL A 106 -15.21 5.11 -24.98
CA VAL A 106 -16.43 5.39 -25.74
C VAL A 106 -16.57 6.89 -26.01
N GLY A 107 -16.21 7.74 -25.06
CA GLY A 107 -16.27 9.20 -25.21
C GLY A 107 -15.33 9.74 -26.28
N MET A 108 -14.12 9.17 -26.43
CA MET A 108 -13.19 9.51 -27.51
C MET A 108 -13.37 8.65 -28.78
N GLY A 109 -14.31 7.69 -28.77
CA GLY A 109 -14.64 6.83 -29.92
C GLY A 109 -13.59 5.75 -30.26
N VAL A 110 -12.64 5.45 -29.36
CA VAL A 110 -11.45 4.65 -29.67
C VAL A 110 -11.12 3.63 -28.58
N ASP A 111 -10.83 2.39 -29.01
CA ASP A 111 -10.18 1.39 -28.17
C ASP A 111 -8.66 1.47 -28.38
N ILE A 112 -7.93 1.70 -27.29
CA ILE A 112 -6.46 1.77 -27.27
C ILE A 112 -5.91 0.49 -26.63
N GLU A 113 -4.90 -0.09 -27.28
CA GLU A 113 -4.12 -1.22 -26.75
C GLU A 113 -2.66 -0.78 -26.57
N THR A 114 -2.09 -1.09 -25.42
CA THR A 114 -0.69 -0.78 -25.07
C THR A 114 0.04 -2.06 -24.70
N GLU A 115 0.97 -2.48 -25.55
CA GLU A 115 1.73 -3.73 -25.41
C GLU A 115 3.17 -3.39 -24.96
N PHE A 116 3.48 -3.62 -23.67
CA PHE A 116 4.75 -3.26 -23.04
C PHE A 116 5.65 -4.49 -22.89
N VAL A 117 6.95 -4.38 -23.22
CA VAL A 117 7.95 -5.43 -22.97
C VAL A 117 9.26 -4.85 -22.46
N LYS A 118 10.00 -5.64 -21.68
CA LYS A 118 11.36 -5.33 -21.22
C LYS A 118 12.35 -6.40 -21.70
N VAL A 119 13.58 -5.97 -22.02
CA VAL A 119 14.67 -6.85 -22.44
C VAL A 119 15.86 -6.65 -21.49
N SER A 120 16.12 -7.68 -20.69
CA SER A 120 17.17 -7.70 -19.65
C SER A 120 18.58 -7.62 -20.25
N GLY A 121 19.46 -6.83 -19.62
CA GLY A 121 20.88 -6.76 -19.94
C GLY A 121 21.48 -5.37 -19.70
N GLY A 122 22.70 -5.15 -20.17
CA GLY A 122 23.48 -3.96 -19.83
C GLY A 122 23.83 -3.94 -18.34
N SER A 123 23.79 -2.77 -17.71
CA SER A 123 24.06 -2.59 -16.27
C SER A 123 23.17 -1.54 -15.60
N ARG A 124 22.08 -1.15 -16.27
CA ARG A 124 21.15 -0.06 -15.89
C ARG A 124 19.72 -0.35 -16.37
N GLY A 125 19.21 -1.54 -16.06
CA GLY A 125 17.83 -1.97 -16.34
C GLY A 125 17.47 -2.21 -17.81
N GLY A 126 18.47 -2.50 -18.67
CA GLY A 126 18.25 -3.00 -20.03
C GLY A 126 17.56 -2.06 -21.02
N HIS A 127 16.71 -2.65 -21.87
CA HIS A 127 15.86 -1.96 -22.82
C HIS A 127 14.38 -2.16 -22.47
N TRP A 128 13.51 -1.29 -22.98
CA TRP A 128 12.07 -1.55 -22.99
C TRP A 128 11.42 -1.02 -24.26
N ALA A 129 10.26 -1.56 -24.60
CA ALA A 129 9.45 -1.07 -25.70
C ALA A 129 7.96 -1.08 -25.33
N LEU A 130 7.21 -0.19 -25.97
CA LEU A 130 5.77 -0.05 -25.85
C LEU A 130 5.17 0.10 -27.24
N ARG A 131 4.42 -0.89 -27.72
CA ARG A 131 3.52 -0.70 -28.86
C ARG A 131 2.29 0.02 -28.38
N VAL A 132 1.78 0.94 -29.18
CA VAL A 132 0.46 1.53 -28.98
C VAL A 132 -0.35 1.34 -30.25
N ARG A 133 -1.56 0.81 -30.11
CA ARG A 133 -2.56 0.69 -31.17
C ARG A 133 -3.79 1.50 -30.80
N GLY A 134 -4.45 2.08 -31.79
CA GLY A 134 -5.80 2.61 -31.66
C GLY A 134 -6.71 1.96 -32.71
N THR A 135 -7.92 1.58 -32.31
CA THR A 135 -8.98 1.07 -33.18
C THR A 135 -10.25 1.87 -32.93
N PRO A 136 -10.81 2.56 -33.94
CA PRO A 136 -12.09 3.23 -33.80
C PRO A 136 -13.20 2.23 -33.47
N ARG A 137 -14.19 2.69 -32.72
CA ARG A 137 -15.49 2.01 -32.58
C ARG A 137 -16.34 2.26 -33.83
N ASP A 138 -17.52 1.64 -33.96
CA ASP A 138 -18.43 1.79 -35.11
C ASP A 138 -19.14 3.17 -35.14
N ASN A 139 -18.35 4.22 -35.35
CA ASN A 139 -18.63 5.54 -35.92
C ASN A 139 -17.26 6.18 -36.18
N GLU A 140 -17.02 6.73 -37.38
CA GLU A 140 -15.68 7.19 -37.77
C GLU A 140 -15.17 8.35 -36.89
N GLY A 141 -14.00 8.18 -36.25
CA GLY A 141 -13.32 9.20 -35.43
C GLY A 141 -11.79 9.08 -35.43
N LEU A 142 -11.09 10.14 -34.99
CA LEU A 142 -9.64 10.35 -35.18
C LEU A 142 -8.86 10.52 -33.85
N GLY A 143 -7.58 10.07 -33.78
CA GLY A 143 -6.76 10.05 -32.53
C GLY A 143 -5.22 10.10 -32.71
N ASN A 144 -4.46 10.36 -31.62
CA ASN A 144 -3.11 11.01 -31.65
C ASN A 144 -2.06 10.52 -30.60
N LEU A 145 -0.70 10.54 -30.85
CA LEU A 145 0.43 10.20 -29.88
C LEU A 145 1.93 10.53 -30.32
N GLU A 146 3.06 10.00 -29.73
CA GLU A 146 4.37 10.75 -29.39
C GLU A 146 5.75 10.79 -30.26
N ILE A 147 6.83 11.61 -29.91
CA ILE A 147 8.03 12.24 -30.67
C ILE A 147 9.49 12.10 -30.07
N THR A 148 10.66 12.64 -30.54
CA THR A 148 11.13 13.50 -31.71
C THR A 148 12.37 13.00 -32.47
N SER A 149 12.50 13.22 -33.78
CA SER A 149 13.82 13.44 -34.45
C SER A 149 13.93 14.87 -35.03
N ALA A 150 14.69 15.09 -36.11
CA ALA A 150 15.07 16.42 -36.61
C ALA A 150 13.97 17.09 -37.45
N GLY A 151 13.11 17.88 -36.80
CA GLY A 151 11.97 18.56 -37.43
C GLY A 151 12.25 19.92 -38.07
N ASN A 152 11.33 20.33 -38.94
CA ASN A 152 11.25 21.67 -39.51
C ASN A 152 9.92 22.35 -39.14
N SER A 153 9.57 23.49 -39.77
CA SER A 153 8.34 24.25 -39.48
C SER A 153 7.04 23.42 -39.60
N ASN A 154 7.06 22.39 -40.44
CA ASN A 154 5.90 21.57 -40.78
C ASN A 154 5.82 20.28 -39.93
N GLY A 155 6.76 20.10 -38.99
CA GLY A 155 6.91 18.91 -38.14
C GLY A 155 8.13 18.06 -38.50
N ILE A 156 8.17 16.84 -37.97
CA ILE A 156 9.21 15.84 -38.16
C ILE A 156 8.76 14.81 -39.19
N GLU A 157 9.57 14.60 -40.23
CA GLU A 157 9.39 13.55 -41.22
C GLU A 157 10.15 12.28 -40.78
N GLY A 158 9.52 11.11 -40.89
CA GLY A 158 10.12 9.84 -40.50
C GLY A 158 10.09 9.51 -38.99
N PRO A 159 10.91 8.56 -38.53
CA PRO A 159 10.96 8.12 -37.13
C PRO A 159 11.68 9.14 -36.22
N VAL A 160 11.79 8.80 -34.95
CA VAL A 160 12.19 9.66 -33.84
C VAL A 160 13.53 9.23 -33.25
N GLU A 161 14.31 10.17 -32.72
CA GLU A 161 15.45 9.89 -31.84
C GLU A 161 15.64 11.02 -30.80
N ILE A 162 15.19 10.79 -29.55
CA ILE A 162 15.57 11.61 -28.40
C ILE A 162 16.76 10.93 -27.72
N VAL A 163 17.92 11.56 -27.69
CA VAL A 163 19.09 11.11 -26.91
C VAL A 163 19.17 11.90 -25.62
N GLY A 164 19.37 11.22 -24.50
CA GLY A 164 19.47 11.83 -23.17
C GLY A 164 20.53 11.16 -22.30
N SER A 165 20.84 11.81 -21.18
CA SER A 165 21.73 11.28 -20.15
C SER A 165 21.19 11.69 -18.79
N ALA A 166 21.20 10.76 -17.82
CA ALA A 166 20.85 11.07 -16.43
C ALA A 166 21.81 10.33 -15.47
N PRO A 167 22.20 10.92 -14.32
CA PRO A 167 23.33 10.42 -13.52
C PRO A 167 23.29 8.91 -13.17
N ILE A 168 22.09 8.41 -12.87
CA ILE A 168 21.88 7.01 -12.45
C ILE A 168 21.48 6.10 -13.64
N LEU A 169 20.76 6.61 -14.65
CA LEU A 169 20.43 5.83 -15.86
C LEU A 169 21.59 5.72 -16.87
N GLY A 170 22.59 6.59 -16.77
CA GLY A 170 23.61 6.75 -17.81
C GLY A 170 23.02 7.39 -19.07
N ASP A 171 23.64 7.11 -20.22
CA ASP A 171 23.20 7.58 -21.53
C ASP A 171 22.16 6.63 -22.13
N PHE A 172 21.14 7.20 -22.78
CA PHE A 172 20.01 6.45 -23.35
C PHE A 172 19.46 7.14 -24.61
N SER A 173 18.70 6.38 -25.41
CA SER A 173 17.93 6.91 -26.53
C SER A 173 16.50 6.37 -26.56
N PHE A 174 15.55 7.23 -26.91
CA PHE A 174 14.18 6.86 -27.29
C PHE A 174 14.02 6.99 -28.80
N GLU A 175 13.51 5.94 -29.44
CA GLU A 175 12.95 5.99 -30.79
C GLU A 175 11.43 5.83 -30.72
N ILE A 176 10.69 6.57 -31.55
CA ILE A 176 9.23 6.45 -31.70
C ILE A 176 8.89 6.38 -33.19
N THR A 177 8.43 5.23 -33.63
CA THR A 177 8.38 4.91 -35.07
C THR A 177 7.32 5.73 -35.82
N THR A 178 7.39 5.73 -37.15
CA THR A 178 6.25 6.15 -38.01
C THR A 178 5.03 5.26 -37.86
N GLY A 179 5.24 4.01 -37.42
CA GLY A 179 4.28 2.93 -37.57
C GLY A 179 4.27 2.35 -39.00
N PRO A 180 3.36 1.41 -39.28
CA PRO A 180 3.21 0.78 -40.59
C PRO A 180 2.54 1.69 -41.62
N ASP A 181 2.75 1.40 -42.91
CA ASP A 181 2.16 2.14 -44.05
C ASP A 181 0.61 2.12 -44.10
N SER A 182 -0.03 1.31 -43.26
CA SER A 182 -1.49 1.31 -43.07
C SER A 182 -2.00 2.52 -42.27
N ASN A 183 -1.12 3.23 -41.55
CA ASN A 183 -1.47 4.46 -40.85
C ASN A 183 -1.90 5.54 -41.84
N LYS A 184 -3.11 6.07 -41.68
CA LYS A 184 -3.61 7.24 -42.44
C LYS A 184 -3.52 8.49 -41.57
N TYR A 185 -3.53 9.65 -42.20
CA TYR A 185 -3.36 10.96 -41.56
C TYR A 185 -4.35 11.96 -42.18
N PRO A 186 -5.10 12.76 -41.39
CA PRO A 186 -6.13 13.64 -41.93
C PRO A 186 -5.59 14.64 -42.97
N GLN A 187 -6.37 14.85 -44.04
CA GLN A 187 -6.01 15.78 -45.14
C GLN A 187 -7.02 16.94 -45.22
N PRO A 188 -7.06 17.85 -44.22
CA PRO A 188 -8.03 18.94 -44.17
C PRO A 188 -7.87 19.92 -45.35
N GLN A 189 -8.99 20.26 -46.00
CA GLN A 189 -9.02 21.18 -47.14
C GLN A 189 -9.10 22.65 -46.68
N HIS A 190 -8.01 23.17 -46.12
CA HIS A 190 -7.91 24.57 -45.70
C HIS A 190 -6.53 25.18 -46.02
N ASP A 191 -6.44 26.50 -46.14
CA ASP A 191 -5.18 27.19 -46.44
C ASP A 191 -4.12 27.03 -45.35
N SER A 192 -4.53 26.68 -44.12
CA SER A 192 -3.62 26.35 -43.01
C SER A 192 -2.88 25.02 -43.19
N SER A 193 -3.35 24.11 -44.04
CA SER A 193 -2.69 22.83 -44.33
C SER A 193 -1.36 23.01 -45.08
N LYS A 194 -1.05 24.25 -45.50
CA LYS A 194 0.26 24.67 -46.03
C LYS A 194 1.25 25.08 -44.93
N LEU A 195 0.81 25.12 -43.66
CA LEU A 195 1.60 25.53 -42.49
C LEU A 195 2.02 24.35 -41.60
N VAL A 196 1.27 23.25 -41.66
CA VAL A 196 1.43 22.04 -40.84
C VAL A 196 1.12 20.83 -41.72
N ASN A 197 2.02 19.83 -41.77
CA ASN A 197 1.73 18.54 -42.40
C ASN A 197 1.37 17.52 -41.31
N LEU A 198 0.12 17.04 -41.28
CA LEU A 198 -0.33 16.07 -40.27
C LEU A 198 0.26 14.66 -40.43
N GLN A 199 0.91 14.36 -41.57
CA GLN A 199 1.73 13.16 -41.74
C GLN A 199 3.08 13.27 -41.00
N ASN A 200 3.59 14.50 -40.87
CA ASN A 200 4.78 14.76 -40.06
C ASN A 200 4.36 14.79 -38.59
N THR A 201 5.24 14.36 -37.69
CA THR A 201 4.94 14.41 -36.26
C THR A 201 5.25 15.80 -35.69
N GLN A 202 4.28 16.44 -35.04
CA GLN A 202 4.39 17.80 -34.49
C GLN A 202 4.96 17.77 -33.07
N PHE A 203 5.67 18.81 -32.63
CA PHE A 203 6.40 18.76 -31.35
C PHE A 203 6.51 20.07 -30.57
N ALA A 204 6.75 19.97 -29.27
CA ALA A 204 7.22 21.07 -28.44
C ALA A 204 8.28 20.57 -27.44
N SER A 205 9.42 21.23 -27.37
CA SER A 205 10.42 21.06 -26.31
C SER A 205 10.50 22.33 -25.50
N ILE A 206 10.37 22.21 -24.17
CA ILE A 206 10.34 23.35 -23.24
C ILE A 206 11.19 23.08 -22.00
N GLN A 207 11.87 24.13 -21.51
CA GLN A 207 12.50 24.12 -20.19
C GLN A 207 11.48 24.45 -19.10
N VAL A 208 11.34 23.58 -18.09
CA VAL A 208 10.43 23.75 -16.95
C VAL A 208 11.08 23.35 -15.62
N PRO A 209 10.71 23.96 -14.49
CA PRO A 209 11.14 23.50 -13.17
C PRO A 209 10.76 22.03 -12.91
N GLY A 210 11.67 21.25 -12.32
CA GLY A 210 11.46 19.81 -12.11
C GLY A 210 10.22 19.46 -11.27
N ASN A 211 9.83 20.34 -10.35
CA ASN A 211 8.66 20.20 -9.48
C ASN A 211 7.31 20.46 -10.18
N VAL A 212 7.29 20.86 -11.46
CA VAL A 212 6.04 21.02 -12.24
C VAL A 212 5.92 20.08 -13.45
N ILE A 213 6.88 19.17 -13.68
CA ILE A 213 6.84 18.20 -14.79
C ILE A 213 5.58 17.32 -14.74
N TRP A 214 5.08 16.99 -13.54
CA TRP A 214 3.84 16.22 -13.37
C TRP A 214 2.59 16.93 -13.94
N LYS A 215 2.61 18.27 -14.06
CA LYS A 215 1.56 19.09 -14.70
C LYS A 215 1.64 19.05 -16.23
N ALA A 216 2.03 17.91 -16.79
CA ALA A 216 2.22 17.71 -18.23
C ALA A 216 0.97 18.09 -19.05
N LYS A 217 -0.23 17.75 -18.57
CA LYS A 217 -1.51 18.11 -19.22
C LYS A 217 -1.70 19.63 -19.32
N ASP A 218 -1.48 20.38 -18.24
CA ASP A 218 -1.60 21.86 -18.22
C ASP A 218 -0.57 22.52 -19.15
N LEU A 219 0.66 22.01 -19.15
CA LEU A 219 1.76 22.51 -19.98
C LEU A 219 1.53 22.21 -21.47
N LEU A 220 0.98 21.04 -21.81
CA LEU A 220 0.53 20.70 -23.16
C LEU A 220 -0.56 21.68 -23.64
N PHE A 221 -1.60 21.90 -22.82
CA PHE A 221 -2.67 22.86 -23.11
C PHE A 221 -2.15 24.27 -23.36
N SER A 222 -1.10 24.70 -22.64
CA SER A 222 -0.47 26.02 -22.85
C SER A 222 0.18 26.15 -24.24
N GLU A 223 0.99 25.17 -24.65
CA GLU A 223 1.66 25.19 -25.97
C GLU A 223 0.64 25.03 -27.12
N ILE A 224 -0.42 24.23 -26.94
CA ILE A 224 -1.55 24.13 -27.88
C ILE A 224 -2.31 25.46 -27.97
N SER A 225 -2.63 26.09 -26.84
CA SER A 225 -3.36 27.37 -26.79
C SER A 225 -2.62 28.50 -27.52
N PHE A 226 -1.28 28.48 -27.48
CA PHE A 226 -0.46 29.41 -28.25
C PHE A 226 -0.63 29.24 -29.77
N VAL A 227 -0.74 27.99 -30.26
CA VAL A 227 -1.00 27.72 -31.68
C VAL A 227 -2.42 28.12 -32.08
N PHE A 228 -3.42 27.80 -31.25
CA PHE A 228 -4.81 28.22 -31.44
C PHE A 228 -4.91 29.75 -31.59
N GLN A 229 -4.41 30.52 -30.62
CA GLN A 229 -4.47 31.99 -30.63
C GLN A 229 -3.73 32.60 -31.84
N ARG A 230 -2.60 31.99 -32.24
CA ARG A 230 -1.82 32.39 -33.43
C ARG A 230 -2.60 32.17 -34.72
N LEU A 231 -3.39 31.11 -34.82
CA LEU A 231 -4.22 30.79 -36.00
C LEU A 231 -5.52 31.59 -36.00
N GLU A 232 -6.20 31.73 -34.86
CA GLU A 232 -7.37 32.62 -34.69
C GLU A 232 -7.02 34.06 -35.12
N LYS A 233 -5.89 34.60 -34.66
CA LYS A 233 -5.41 35.94 -35.04
C LYS A 233 -5.06 36.06 -36.53
N ARG A 234 -4.76 34.95 -37.22
CA ARG A 234 -4.37 34.94 -38.64
C ARG A 234 -5.57 34.83 -39.59
N TYR A 235 -6.59 34.05 -39.22
CA TYR A 235 -7.74 33.74 -40.10
C TYR A 235 -9.06 34.37 -39.64
N GLY A 236 -9.17 34.78 -38.37
CA GLY A 236 -10.41 35.26 -37.75
C GLY A 236 -11.34 34.12 -37.33
N LYS A 237 -12.27 34.41 -36.41
CA LYS A 237 -13.21 33.43 -35.85
C LYS A 237 -14.11 32.75 -36.90
N GLU A 238 -14.45 33.47 -37.96
CA GLU A 238 -15.33 33.00 -39.05
C GLU A 238 -14.65 32.02 -40.01
N LYS A 239 -13.31 31.91 -39.98
CA LYS A 239 -12.52 31.05 -40.89
C LYS A 239 -11.42 30.29 -40.14
N LEU A 240 -11.76 29.84 -38.93
CA LEU A 240 -10.89 29.00 -38.12
C LEU A 240 -10.51 27.72 -38.90
N PRO A 241 -9.22 27.33 -38.92
CA PRO A 241 -8.80 26.02 -39.39
C PRO A 241 -9.55 24.86 -38.69
N PRO A 242 -9.61 23.66 -39.29
CA PRO A 242 -10.14 22.48 -38.62
C PRO A 242 -9.40 22.16 -37.31
N ALA A 243 -10.12 21.55 -36.36
CA ALA A 243 -9.63 21.19 -35.02
C ALA A 243 -8.28 20.44 -35.06
N ALA A 244 -8.16 19.42 -35.92
CA ALA A 244 -6.93 18.67 -36.17
C ALA A 244 -5.70 19.52 -36.62
N ILE A 245 -5.87 20.78 -37.02
CA ILE A 245 -4.77 21.76 -37.22
C ILE A 245 -4.69 22.76 -36.07
N LEU A 246 -5.82 23.25 -35.55
CA LEU A 246 -5.85 24.25 -34.47
C LEU A 246 -5.17 23.77 -33.21
N TYR A 247 -5.38 22.50 -32.87
CA TYR A 247 -4.85 21.91 -31.65
C TYR A 247 -3.46 21.30 -31.84
N THR A 248 -2.72 21.71 -32.89
CA THR A 248 -1.36 21.21 -33.17
C THR A 248 -0.30 21.86 -32.28
N LEU A 249 0.77 21.11 -31.96
CA LEU A 249 1.95 21.66 -31.28
C LEU A 249 2.76 22.64 -32.15
N PRO A 250 3.46 23.62 -31.53
CA PRO A 250 4.10 24.73 -32.24
C PRO A 250 5.35 24.43 -33.09
N ASN A 251 5.85 23.18 -33.12
CA ASN A 251 7.15 22.78 -33.71
C ASN A 251 8.34 23.56 -33.12
N LYS A 252 8.34 23.69 -31.79
CA LYS A 252 9.28 24.48 -31.00
C LYS A 252 10.40 23.59 -30.46
N LYS A 253 11.65 23.91 -30.80
CA LYS A 253 12.84 23.30 -30.18
C LYS A 253 13.53 24.27 -29.23
N ASP A 254 13.74 23.84 -28.01
CA ASP A 254 14.55 24.52 -26.99
C ASP A 254 15.74 23.61 -26.63
N PRO A 255 17.01 24.04 -26.82
CA PRO A 255 18.19 23.24 -26.47
C PRO A 255 18.38 22.99 -24.97
N LEU A 256 17.68 23.73 -24.10
CA LEU A 256 17.73 23.58 -22.64
C LEU A 256 16.48 22.87 -22.07
N ALA A 257 15.63 22.33 -22.95
CA ALA A 257 14.44 21.60 -22.56
C ALA A 257 14.74 20.35 -21.73
N ASN A 258 13.88 20.10 -20.76
CA ASN A 258 13.80 18.89 -19.94
C ASN A 258 12.40 18.26 -19.98
N LEU A 259 11.48 18.84 -20.76
CA LEU A 259 10.16 18.30 -21.07
C LEU A 259 9.93 18.40 -22.59
N HIS A 260 9.47 17.30 -23.18
CA HIS A 260 9.22 17.16 -24.60
C HIS A 260 7.79 16.61 -24.80
N PHE A 261 7.06 17.15 -25.76
CA PHE A 261 5.66 16.86 -26.08
C PHE A 261 5.44 16.63 -27.57
N THR A 262 4.37 15.91 -27.91
CA THR A 262 4.07 15.52 -29.28
C THR A 262 2.63 15.64 -29.75
N GLN A 263 2.49 15.61 -31.08
CA GLN A 263 1.31 15.11 -31.76
C GLN A 263 1.61 14.41 -33.11
N LYS A 264 1.42 13.10 -33.20
CA LYS A 264 0.99 12.37 -34.42
C LYS A 264 -0.52 12.54 -34.51
N THR A 265 -1.09 12.66 -35.71
CA THR A 265 -2.54 12.80 -35.91
C THR A 265 -3.03 11.79 -36.93
N PHE A 266 -3.72 10.74 -36.49
CA PHE A 266 -4.09 9.60 -37.34
C PHE A 266 -5.53 9.67 -37.87
N GLN A 267 -5.84 8.83 -38.86
CA GLN A 267 -7.19 8.63 -39.38
C GLN A 267 -7.57 7.15 -39.43
N GLY A 268 -8.61 6.78 -38.66
CA GLY A 268 -8.98 5.39 -38.45
C GLY A 268 -7.98 4.68 -37.54
N SER A 269 -7.84 3.36 -37.71
CA SER A 269 -6.90 2.56 -36.93
C SER A 269 -5.44 2.99 -37.12
N PHE A 270 -4.67 2.96 -36.04
CA PHE A 270 -3.25 3.34 -36.03
C PHE A 270 -2.39 2.40 -35.18
N GLN A 271 -1.10 2.34 -35.50
CA GLN A 271 -0.07 1.68 -34.68
C GLN A 271 1.23 2.50 -34.71
N PHE A 272 1.96 2.57 -33.61
CA PHE A 272 3.38 2.96 -33.58
C PHE A 272 4.04 2.37 -32.33
N ASP A 273 5.38 2.33 -32.31
CA ASP A 273 6.15 1.77 -31.22
C ASP A 273 7.02 2.86 -30.57
N ILE A 274 7.11 2.87 -29.24
CA ILE A 274 8.06 3.63 -28.42
C ILE A 274 9.15 2.67 -27.94
N LEU A 275 10.42 2.98 -28.20
CA LEU A 275 11.56 2.08 -28.09
C LEU A 275 12.67 2.73 -27.24
N TYR A 276 12.84 2.31 -25.99
CA TYR A 276 13.89 2.78 -25.10
C TYR A 276 15.13 1.88 -25.16
N SER A 277 16.29 2.49 -25.39
CA SER A 277 17.59 1.83 -25.39
C SER A 277 18.53 2.47 -24.37
N SER A 278 18.82 1.80 -23.25
CA SER A 278 20.02 2.12 -22.44
C SER A 278 21.27 1.81 -23.26
N LEU A 279 22.17 2.79 -23.39
CA LEU A 279 23.45 2.60 -24.11
C LEU A 279 24.47 1.80 -23.27
N SER A 280 24.11 1.40 -22.04
CA SER A 280 24.87 0.40 -21.26
C SER A 280 24.87 -1.01 -21.89
N PHE A 281 24.01 -1.25 -22.88
CA PHE A 281 23.97 -2.48 -23.70
C PHE A 281 24.99 -2.45 -24.87
N GLY A 282 25.72 -1.35 -25.07
CA GLY A 282 26.59 -1.14 -26.23
C GLY A 282 25.82 -0.75 -27.49
N GLU A 283 26.25 -1.22 -28.66
CA GLU A 283 25.64 -0.87 -29.96
C GLU A 283 24.25 -1.48 -30.21
N GLN A 284 23.82 -2.42 -29.36
CA GLN A 284 22.50 -3.03 -29.50
C GLN A 284 21.41 -2.05 -29.04
N ARG A 285 20.45 -1.77 -29.94
CA ARG A 285 19.25 -0.97 -29.66
C ARG A 285 18.00 -1.84 -29.58
N MET A 286 16.94 -1.30 -28.99
CA MET A 286 15.60 -1.85 -29.10
C MET A 286 15.01 -1.54 -30.48
N THR A 287 14.20 -2.45 -31.03
CA THR A 287 13.58 -2.33 -32.36
C THR A 287 12.19 -2.95 -32.38
N SER A 288 11.31 -2.54 -33.30
CA SER A 288 9.99 -3.16 -33.50
C SER A 288 10.07 -4.68 -33.66
N LYS A 289 11.05 -5.19 -34.43
CA LYS A 289 11.26 -6.63 -34.58
C LYS A 289 11.68 -7.34 -33.28
N ARG A 290 12.38 -6.66 -32.37
CA ARG A 290 12.65 -7.20 -31.03
C ARG A 290 11.40 -7.20 -30.17
N LEU A 291 10.57 -6.16 -30.26
CA LEU A 291 9.27 -6.07 -29.59
C LEU A 291 8.33 -7.20 -30.04
N ASP A 292 8.18 -7.43 -31.35
CA ASP A 292 7.40 -8.53 -31.94
C ASP A 292 7.79 -9.89 -31.33
N ASN A 293 9.09 -10.22 -31.39
CA ASN A 293 9.66 -11.45 -30.84
C ASN A 293 9.52 -11.60 -29.31
N GLN A 294 9.27 -10.54 -28.55
CA GLN A 294 9.02 -10.63 -27.11
C GLN A 294 7.54 -10.79 -26.79
N LEU A 295 6.65 -10.16 -27.56
CA LEU A 295 5.20 -10.30 -27.41
C LEU A 295 4.74 -11.74 -27.66
N GLU A 296 5.31 -12.43 -28.65
CA GLU A 296 5.05 -13.87 -28.91
C GLU A 296 5.39 -14.79 -27.72
N HIS A 297 6.36 -14.40 -26.88
CA HIS A 297 6.76 -15.16 -25.69
C HIS A 297 6.02 -14.72 -24.42
N LEU A 298 5.65 -13.44 -24.33
CA LEU A 298 5.01 -12.83 -23.18
C LEU A 298 3.70 -13.54 -22.81
N ASP A 299 2.76 -13.61 -23.77
CA ASP A 299 1.43 -14.24 -23.64
C ASP A 299 1.51 -15.66 -23.05
N PHE A 300 2.33 -16.52 -23.67
CA PHE A 300 2.51 -17.90 -23.23
C PHE A 300 3.15 -17.98 -21.84
N SER A 301 4.20 -17.17 -21.58
CA SER A 301 4.91 -17.18 -20.30
C SER A 301 4.05 -16.70 -19.12
N PHE A 302 3.20 -15.69 -19.34
CA PHE A 302 2.26 -15.19 -18.34
C PHE A 302 1.22 -16.25 -17.99
N LYS A 303 0.59 -16.88 -18.99
CA LYS A 303 -0.43 -17.92 -18.78
C LYS A 303 0.14 -19.18 -18.11
N ASP A 304 1.32 -19.63 -18.54
CA ASP A 304 2.02 -20.79 -17.97
C ASP A 304 2.42 -20.57 -16.49
N HIS A 305 2.88 -19.36 -16.12
CA HIS A 305 3.17 -19.03 -14.73
C HIS A 305 1.87 -18.84 -13.91
N PHE A 306 0.84 -18.22 -14.48
CA PHE A 306 -0.46 -18.05 -13.83
C PHE A 306 -1.13 -19.37 -13.46
N GLU A 307 -1.20 -20.34 -14.37
CA GLU A 307 -1.82 -21.65 -14.09
C GLU A 307 -1.01 -22.48 -13.05
N LYS A 308 0.29 -22.19 -12.88
CA LYS A 308 1.15 -22.80 -11.84
C LYS A 308 0.98 -22.14 -10.47
N THR A 309 0.95 -20.80 -10.42
CA THR A 309 0.79 -20.04 -9.18
C THR A 309 -0.63 -20.13 -8.63
N PHE A 310 -1.64 -19.99 -9.50
CA PHE A 310 -3.06 -19.96 -9.16
C PHE A 310 -3.84 -21.11 -9.83
N PRO A 311 -3.61 -22.38 -9.43
CA PRO A 311 -4.33 -23.53 -9.97
C PRO A 311 -5.77 -23.55 -9.46
N LEU A 312 -6.66 -22.80 -10.14
CA LEU A 312 -8.07 -22.60 -9.82
C LEU A 312 -8.78 -23.95 -9.59
N LYS A 313 -9.69 -24.01 -8.61
CA LYS A 313 -10.45 -25.24 -8.29
C LYS A 313 -11.83 -25.19 -8.92
N GLU A 314 -12.35 -26.37 -9.26
CA GLU A 314 -13.75 -26.57 -9.67
C GLU A 314 -14.73 -25.91 -8.66
N PRO A 315 -15.83 -25.30 -9.12
CA PRO A 315 -16.27 -25.15 -10.53
C PRO A 315 -15.59 -23.99 -11.30
N TYR A 316 -14.61 -23.30 -10.72
CA TYR A 316 -14.06 -22.03 -11.23
C TYR A 316 -12.94 -22.18 -12.27
N THR A 317 -12.98 -23.24 -13.09
CA THR A 317 -11.93 -23.59 -14.07
C THR A 317 -12.27 -23.18 -15.51
N SER A 318 -13.44 -22.56 -15.72
CA SER A 318 -13.89 -22.07 -17.03
C SER A 318 -12.93 -21.05 -17.65
N LEU A 319 -13.11 -20.77 -18.94
CA LEU A 319 -12.37 -19.68 -19.60
C LEU A 319 -12.72 -18.31 -19.01
N SER A 320 -13.98 -18.07 -18.65
CA SER A 320 -14.41 -16.78 -18.07
C SER A 320 -13.84 -16.57 -16.67
N TYR A 321 -13.82 -17.59 -15.80
CA TYR A 321 -13.18 -17.49 -14.48
C TYR A 321 -11.66 -17.30 -14.60
N ARG A 322 -11.00 -17.92 -15.58
CA ARG A 322 -9.57 -17.68 -15.85
C ARG A 322 -9.29 -16.26 -16.35
N GLN A 323 -10.08 -15.74 -17.29
CA GLN A 323 -9.94 -14.36 -17.77
C GLN A 323 -10.20 -13.33 -16.66
N PHE A 324 -11.23 -13.54 -15.84
CA PHE A 324 -11.51 -12.77 -14.63
C PHE A 324 -10.31 -12.77 -13.67
N ALA A 325 -9.79 -13.95 -13.32
CA ALA A 325 -8.68 -14.09 -12.38
C ALA A 325 -7.37 -13.47 -12.91
N GLN A 326 -7.09 -13.62 -14.20
CA GLN A 326 -5.93 -13.03 -14.88
C GLN A 326 -6.04 -11.50 -14.95
N SER A 327 -7.23 -10.95 -15.25
CA SER A 327 -7.48 -9.51 -15.30
C SER A 327 -7.33 -8.86 -13.92
N LEU A 328 -7.91 -9.44 -12.86
CA LEU A 328 -7.75 -8.91 -11.49
C LEU A 328 -6.29 -8.96 -11.03
N PHE A 329 -5.57 -10.05 -11.31
CA PHE A 329 -4.16 -10.16 -10.94
C PHE A 329 -3.28 -9.12 -11.66
N SER A 330 -3.45 -9.02 -12.98
CA SER A 330 -2.68 -8.10 -13.83
C SER A 330 -2.92 -6.64 -13.45
N ASN A 331 -4.13 -6.28 -13.00
CA ASN A 331 -4.43 -4.93 -12.53
C ASN A 331 -3.97 -4.65 -11.10
N LEU A 332 -3.92 -5.65 -10.22
CA LEU A 332 -3.24 -5.52 -8.92
C LEU A 332 -1.74 -5.24 -9.12
N ILE A 333 -1.04 -6.13 -9.81
CA ILE A 333 0.42 -6.04 -9.95
C ILE A 333 0.84 -4.93 -10.94
N GLY A 334 -0.03 -4.59 -11.89
CA GLY A 334 0.08 -3.40 -12.74
C GLY A 334 -0.38 -2.09 -12.09
N GLY A 335 -0.87 -2.14 -10.85
CA GLY A 335 -1.09 -0.99 -9.98
C GLY A 335 0.16 -0.56 -9.20
N ILE A 336 1.25 -1.34 -9.25
CA ILE A 336 2.50 -1.02 -8.54
C ILE A 336 3.08 0.32 -9.01
N GLY A 337 3.29 1.22 -8.06
CA GLY A 337 3.83 2.56 -8.26
C GLY A 337 5.17 2.76 -7.57
N TYR A 338 5.89 3.79 -8.03
CA TYR A 338 7.10 4.28 -7.39
C TYR A 338 6.96 5.78 -7.14
N PHE A 339 6.98 6.14 -5.86
CA PHE A 339 6.68 7.46 -5.34
C PHE A 339 7.93 8.04 -4.67
N HIS A 340 8.09 9.37 -4.73
CA HIS A 340 9.23 10.06 -4.11
C HIS A 340 8.85 11.49 -3.76
N GLY A 341 9.05 11.89 -2.51
CA GLY A 341 8.84 13.25 -2.04
C GLY A 341 8.85 13.35 -0.52
N ASP A 342 8.60 14.54 0.00
CA ASP A 342 8.30 14.77 1.41
C ASP A 342 6.86 14.36 1.74
N SER A 343 6.58 14.06 3.01
CA SER A 343 5.22 13.97 3.57
C SER A 343 4.93 15.17 4.48
N LEU A 344 3.66 15.38 4.86
CA LEU A 344 3.28 16.35 5.90
C LEU A 344 3.01 15.61 7.20
N VAL A 345 3.68 16.01 8.28
CA VAL A 345 3.61 15.34 9.58
C VAL A 345 3.17 16.32 10.67
N GLY A 346 2.14 15.93 11.41
CA GLY A 346 1.60 16.67 12.55
C GLY A 346 2.42 16.49 13.84
N LYS A 347 2.01 17.15 14.91
CA LYS A 347 2.54 16.91 16.25
C LYS A 347 1.95 15.62 16.84
N ILE A 348 2.59 15.11 17.90
CA ILE A 348 1.94 14.17 18.81
C ILE A 348 1.00 14.97 19.72
N ILE A 349 -0.22 14.48 19.89
CA ILE A 349 -1.23 14.95 20.84
C ILE A 349 -1.39 13.83 21.88
N ASP A 350 -1.71 14.19 23.12
CA ASP A 350 -1.94 13.23 24.19
C ASP A 350 -3.45 13.11 24.45
N ASP A 351 -4.07 12.07 23.86
CA ASP A 351 -5.51 11.77 23.98
C ASP A 351 -5.95 11.45 25.42
N ASP A 352 -5.02 11.27 26.38
CA ASP A 352 -5.30 10.73 27.72
C ASP A 352 -5.39 11.79 28.84
N GLU A 353 -5.18 13.10 28.57
CA GLU A 353 -5.24 14.18 29.59
C GLU A 353 -6.54 15.04 29.61
N GLU A 354 -7.43 14.98 28.61
CA GLU A 354 -8.58 15.90 28.49
C GLU A 354 -9.96 15.23 28.39
N GLU A 355 -10.95 15.80 29.11
CA GLU A 355 -12.38 15.59 28.82
C GLU A 355 -12.68 16.06 27.38
N GLU A 356 -13.46 15.28 26.63
CA GLU A 356 -13.79 15.54 25.22
C GLU A 356 -12.58 15.55 24.25
N PHE A 357 -11.54 14.73 24.49
CA PHE A 357 -10.32 14.60 23.63
C PHE A 357 -10.59 14.53 22.11
N TRP A 358 -11.73 13.99 21.69
CA TRP A 358 -12.17 13.92 20.30
C TRP A 358 -12.45 15.29 19.65
N GLU A 359 -12.65 16.36 20.43
CA GLU A 359 -12.69 17.72 19.89
C GLU A 359 -11.30 18.15 19.38
N GLN A 360 -10.21 17.71 20.01
CA GLN A 360 -8.86 17.91 19.44
C GLN A 360 -8.65 17.07 18.18
N ALA A 361 -9.18 15.84 18.12
CA ALA A 361 -9.09 15.00 16.91
C ALA A 361 -9.84 15.66 15.73
N ARG A 362 -11.09 16.11 15.94
CA ARG A 362 -11.87 16.87 14.94
C ARG A 362 -11.21 18.21 14.59
N ALA A 363 -10.65 18.92 15.56
CA ALA A 363 -9.92 20.17 15.30
C ALA A 363 -8.64 19.92 14.50
N GLY A 364 -8.00 18.75 14.65
CA GLY A 364 -6.88 18.32 13.82
C GLY A 364 -7.19 18.27 12.32
N GLU A 365 -8.45 18.00 11.97
CA GLU A 365 -8.94 17.95 10.58
C GLU A 365 -9.24 19.34 9.99
N GLY A 366 -9.19 20.43 10.78
CA GLY A 366 -9.62 21.77 10.34
C GLY A 366 -8.90 23.00 10.91
N VAL A 367 -7.94 22.85 11.84
CA VAL A 367 -7.17 23.99 12.41
C VAL A 367 -6.04 24.40 11.46
N ASP A 368 -5.89 25.72 11.25
CA ASP A 368 -4.89 26.36 10.39
C ASP A 368 -3.51 25.68 10.45
N GLY A 369 -2.99 25.31 9.27
CA GLY A 369 -1.80 24.45 9.08
C GLY A 369 -0.44 25.04 9.47
N GLY A 370 -0.37 25.92 10.48
CA GLY A 370 0.87 26.56 10.96
C GLY A 370 1.81 25.65 11.76
N ASP A 371 1.35 24.46 12.18
CA ASP A 371 2.09 23.56 13.07
C ASP A 371 2.52 22.21 12.46
N SER A 372 2.12 21.95 11.21
CA SER A 372 2.59 20.78 10.44
C SER A 372 4.03 20.99 9.94
N LYS A 373 4.77 19.89 9.76
CA LYS A 373 6.14 19.91 9.22
C LYS A 373 6.24 19.07 7.96
N ARG A 374 6.94 19.58 6.94
CA ARG A 374 7.43 18.75 5.84
C ARG A 374 8.52 17.83 6.38
N ALA A 375 8.33 16.53 6.23
CA ALA A 375 9.31 15.52 6.59
C ALA A 375 10.49 15.50 5.59
N GLU A 376 11.49 14.67 5.87
CA GLU A 376 12.55 14.36 4.91
C GLU A 376 11.97 13.74 3.63
N GLU A 377 12.59 14.01 2.47
CA GLU A 377 12.20 13.34 1.23
C GLU A 377 12.50 11.83 1.34
N LYS A 378 11.47 11.00 1.16
CA LYS A 378 11.59 9.54 1.12
C LYS A 378 11.04 8.99 -0.20
N GLU A 379 11.32 7.71 -0.45
CA GLU A 379 10.81 6.96 -1.58
C GLU A 379 9.96 5.76 -1.12
N LEU A 380 8.98 5.38 -1.95
CA LEU A 380 8.13 4.21 -1.74
C LEU A 380 7.91 3.47 -3.05
N PHE A 381 8.19 2.17 -3.05
CA PHE A 381 7.78 1.20 -4.05
C PHE A 381 6.71 0.30 -3.45
N THR A 382 5.49 0.34 -4.00
CA THR A 382 4.28 -0.25 -3.38
C THR A 382 3.21 -0.51 -4.43
N SER A 383 2.30 -1.45 -4.17
CA SER A 383 1.00 -1.48 -4.84
C SER A 383 0.03 -0.45 -4.25
N ILE A 384 -1.17 -0.37 -4.82
CA ILE A 384 -2.19 0.65 -4.49
C ILE A 384 -3.58 0.01 -4.47
N PRO A 385 -4.57 0.59 -3.75
CA PRO A 385 -5.93 0.05 -3.73
C PRO A 385 -6.71 0.27 -5.06
N SER A 386 -6.55 1.46 -5.65
CA SER A 386 -7.36 1.92 -6.81
C SER A 386 -6.63 2.99 -7.63
N ARG A 387 -6.46 2.76 -8.95
CA ARG A 387 -5.74 3.67 -9.88
C ARG A 387 -6.30 5.11 -9.95
N PRO A 388 -7.63 5.35 -10.03
CA PRO A 388 -8.16 6.72 -10.17
C PRO A 388 -8.23 7.51 -8.84
N PHE A 389 -8.59 6.85 -7.74
CA PHE A 389 -8.89 7.50 -6.45
C PHE A 389 -7.75 7.38 -5.42
N PHE A 390 -7.10 6.22 -5.37
CA PHE A 390 -6.09 5.88 -4.36
C PHE A 390 -4.71 5.55 -4.94
N PRO A 391 -4.12 6.33 -5.89
CA PRO A 391 -2.81 6.03 -6.47
C PRO A 391 -1.65 6.44 -5.54
N ARG A 392 -1.59 5.81 -4.37
CA ARG A 392 -0.61 6.01 -3.30
C ARG A 392 -0.62 4.80 -2.37
N GLY A 393 0.45 4.63 -1.59
CA GLY A 393 0.52 3.53 -0.63
C GLY A 393 -0.41 3.75 0.57
N PHE A 394 -1.21 2.74 0.90
CA PHE A 394 -1.97 2.65 2.14
C PHE A 394 -1.47 1.45 2.95
N TYR A 395 -1.20 1.67 4.23
CA TYR A 395 -0.40 0.75 5.03
C TYR A 395 -1.12 -0.59 5.30
N TRP A 396 -2.40 -0.54 5.68
CA TRP A 396 -3.16 -1.76 5.99
C TRP A 396 -3.67 -2.49 4.74
N ASP A 397 -3.92 -1.78 3.63
CA ASP A 397 -4.25 -2.37 2.33
C ASP A 397 -3.11 -3.26 1.81
N GLU A 398 -1.86 -2.78 1.93
CA GLU A 398 -0.70 -3.43 1.31
C GLU A 398 -0.45 -4.86 1.80
N GLY A 399 -0.70 -5.14 3.08
CA GLY A 399 -0.61 -6.50 3.60
C GLY A 399 -1.57 -7.50 2.96
N PHE A 400 -2.69 -7.04 2.41
CA PHE A 400 -3.62 -7.86 1.60
C PHE A 400 -3.19 -7.93 0.13
N HIS A 401 -2.69 -6.82 -0.44
CA HIS A 401 -2.14 -6.79 -1.80
C HIS A 401 -0.98 -7.77 -1.98
N LEU A 402 -0.12 -7.86 -0.97
CA LEU A 402 1.10 -8.67 -1.01
C LEU A 402 0.85 -10.17 -0.90
N LEU A 403 -0.33 -10.63 -0.49
CA LEU A 403 -0.64 -12.06 -0.40
C LEU A 403 -0.71 -12.77 -1.77
N PRO A 404 -1.47 -12.28 -2.78
CA PRO A 404 -1.40 -12.85 -4.13
C PRO A 404 -0.08 -12.51 -4.84
N ILE A 405 0.49 -11.31 -4.63
CA ILE A 405 1.80 -10.95 -5.23
C ILE A 405 2.90 -11.90 -4.72
N GLY A 406 2.91 -12.22 -3.43
CA GLY A 406 3.89 -13.11 -2.80
C GLY A 406 3.79 -14.58 -3.24
N LEU A 407 2.70 -15.00 -3.91
CA LEU A 407 2.61 -16.31 -4.56
C LEU A 407 3.19 -16.30 -6.00
N TRP A 408 3.19 -15.15 -6.65
CA TRP A 408 3.73 -14.95 -8.01
C TRP A 408 5.23 -14.64 -8.01
N ASP A 409 5.63 -13.76 -7.08
CA ASP A 409 6.96 -13.17 -6.95
C ASP A 409 7.18 -12.75 -5.49
N ILE A 410 7.67 -13.68 -4.68
CA ILE A 410 7.90 -13.44 -3.25
C ILE A 410 9.02 -12.41 -3.05
N ASP A 411 10.05 -12.41 -3.90
CA ASP A 411 11.15 -11.44 -3.86
C ASP A 411 10.67 -9.98 -4.11
N LEU A 412 9.66 -9.76 -4.97
CA LEU A 412 9.00 -8.45 -5.13
C LEU A 412 8.21 -8.06 -3.88
N SER A 413 7.49 -9.00 -3.26
CA SER A 413 6.82 -8.74 -1.98
C SER A 413 7.83 -8.34 -0.89
N LEU A 414 9.00 -8.99 -0.84
CA LEU A 414 10.07 -8.65 0.10
C LEU A 414 10.69 -7.27 -0.19
N GLU A 415 10.83 -6.88 -1.45
CA GLU A 415 11.27 -5.54 -1.87
C GLU A 415 10.27 -4.45 -1.49
N ILE A 416 8.96 -4.69 -1.62
CA ILE A 416 7.91 -3.75 -1.21
C ILE A 416 7.89 -3.59 0.32
N ILE A 417 7.91 -4.70 1.08
CA ILE A 417 8.00 -4.67 2.56
C ILE A 417 9.23 -3.87 3.01
N LYS A 418 10.38 -4.12 2.38
CA LYS A 418 11.64 -3.39 2.61
C LYS A 418 11.50 -1.89 2.32
N SER A 419 10.73 -1.50 1.29
CA SER A 419 10.44 -0.09 0.99
C SER A 419 9.55 0.56 2.05
N TRP A 420 8.50 -0.10 2.51
CA TRP A 420 7.66 0.38 3.62
C TRP A 420 8.46 0.56 4.91
N PHE A 421 9.34 -0.39 5.23
CA PHE A 421 10.30 -0.27 6.35
C PHE A 421 11.49 0.67 6.07
N GLY A 422 11.50 1.41 4.96
CA GLY A 422 12.31 2.62 4.75
C GLY A 422 11.57 3.91 5.16
N LEU A 423 10.24 3.89 5.15
CA LEU A 423 9.40 5.03 5.57
C LEU A 423 9.34 5.20 7.08
N MET A 424 9.58 4.13 7.85
CA MET A 424 9.61 4.13 9.30
C MET A 424 10.51 5.26 9.88
N ASP A 425 10.07 5.84 10.99
CA ASP A 425 10.85 6.85 11.73
C ASP A 425 11.77 6.24 12.81
N GLN A 426 12.38 7.11 13.62
CA GLN A 426 13.30 6.72 14.69
C GLN A 426 12.60 6.04 15.89
N ASP A 427 11.31 6.28 16.08
CA ASP A 427 10.52 5.82 17.24
C ASP A 427 9.76 4.51 16.90
N GLY A 428 9.57 4.22 15.61
CA GLY A 428 8.95 3.01 15.08
C GLY A 428 7.60 3.25 14.40
N TRP A 429 7.20 4.50 14.12
CA TRP A 429 5.97 4.81 13.41
C TRP A 429 6.11 4.65 11.90
N ILE A 430 5.02 4.25 11.24
CA ILE A 430 4.81 4.32 9.79
C ILE A 430 3.43 4.95 9.57
N ALA A 431 3.35 6.02 8.78
CA ALA A 431 2.07 6.69 8.49
C ALA A 431 1.10 5.77 7.73
N ARG A 432 -0.20 5.87 8.04
CA ARG A 432 -1.26 5.06 7.40
C ARG A 432 -1.37 5.29 5.89
N GLU A 433 -1.09 6.50 5.44
CA GLU A 433 -1.31 6.93 4.05
C GLU A 433 -0.11 7.74 3.52
N GLN A 434 0.46 7.32 2.38
CA GLN A 434 1.78 7.74 1.94
C GLN A 434 1.74 8.79 0.82
N ILE A 435 1.48 10.02 1.23
CA ILE A 435 1.28 11.19 0.34
C ILE A 435 2.64 11.87 0.08
N LEU A 436 3.46 11.24 -0.76
CA LEU A 436 4.83 11.68 -1.05
C LEU A 436 4.89 12.68 -2.23
N GLY A 437 5.12 13.96 -1.90
CA GLY A 437 5.31 15.03 -2.87
C GLY A 437 4.04 15.60 -3.53
N GLU A 438 4.21 16.68 -4.28
CA GLU A 438 3.10 17.50 -4.80
C GLU A 438 2.19 16.78 -5.82
N GLU A 439 2.70 15.81 -6.58
CA GLU A 439 1.89 15.00 -7.50
C GLU A 439 0.89 14.13 -6.71
N ALA A 440 1.31 13.52 -5.60
CA ALA A 440 0.42 12.75 -4.71
C ALA A 440 -0.57 13.66 -3.97
N ARG A 441 -0.11 14.81 -3.43
CA ARG A 441 -0.97 15.82 -2.78
C ARG A 441 -2.09 16.32 -3.69
N SER A 442 -1.86 16.40 -5.01
CA SER A 442 -2.88 16.86 -5.96
C SER A 442 -4.13 15.97 -6.06
N LYS A 443 -4.08 14.75 -5.52
CA LYS A 443 -5.18 13.77 -5.47
C LYS A 443 -5.70 13.53 -4.05
N VAL A 444 -5.40 14.42 -3.08
CA VAL A 444 -5.87 14.32 -1.69
C VAL A 444 -6.35 15.68 -1.17
N PRO A 445 -7.56 15.81 -0.61
CA PRO A 445 -8.01 17.04 0.05
C PRO A 445 -7.05 17.47 1.18
N PRO A 446 -6.75 18.77 1.34
CA PRO A 446 -5.74 19.27 2.30
C PRO A 446 -5.86 18.73 3.72
N GLU A 447 -7.08 18.59 4.24
CA GLU A 447 -7.45 18.06 5.54
C GLU A 447 -6.89 16.65 5.81
N PHE A 448 -6.83 15.78 4.79
CA PHE A 448 -6.29 14.42 4.91
C PHE A 448 -4.79 14.31 4.60
N GLN A 449 -4.11 15.41 4.24
CA GLN A 449 -2.70 15.37 3.85
C GLN A 449 -1.73 15.24 5.05
N ILE A 450 -2.15 15.63 6.25
CA ILE A 450 -1.32 15.62 7.46
C ILE A 450 -1.40 14.25 8.13
N GLN A 451 -0.25 13.64 8.42
CA GLN A 451 -0.13 12.34 9.08
C GLN A 451 0.41 12.50 10.51
N TYR A 452 -0.15 11.76 11.48
CA TYR A 452 0.11 12.00 12.92
C TYR A 452 0.91 10.85 13.57
N PRO A 453 2.08 11.10 14.20
CA PRO A 453 2.98 10.04 14.72
C PRO A 453 2.49 9.15 15.87
N HIS A 454 1.24 9.36 16.32
CA HIS A 454 0.55 8.59 17.35
C HIS A 454 -0.68 7.85 16.79
N TYR A 455 -1.05 8.10 15.53
CA TYR A 455 -2.14 7.41 14.85
C TYR A 455 -1.60 6.15 14.18
N ALA A 456 -2.17 5.02 14.58
CA ALA A 456 -1.82 3.69 14.10
C ALA A 456 -2.77 3.21 12.99
N ASN A 457 -2.46 2.06 12.39
CA ASN A 457 -3.30 1.38 11.41
C ASN A 457 -3.02 -0.13 11.45
N PRO A 458 -3.95 -1.05 11.10
CA PRO A 458 -3.73 -2.49 11.28
C PRO A 458 -2.42 -3.00 10.65
N PRO A 459 -1.58 -3.76 11.38
CA PRO A 459 -0.23 -4.15 10.95
C PRO A 459 -0.20 -5.26 9.89
N THR A 460 -1.05 -5.17 8.85
CA THR A 460 -1.32 -6.25 7.90
C THR A 460 -0.10 -6.72 7.11
N LEU A 461 0.96 -5.91 6.96
CA LEU A 461 2.24 -6.33 6.35
C LEU A 461 2.79 -7.63 6.98
N ILE A 462 2.46 -7.91 8.24
CA ILE A 462 2.83 -9.17 8.91
C ILE A 462 2.19 -10.41 8.26
N LEU A 463 1.07 -10.28 7.52
CA LEU A 463 0.44 -11.37 6.77
C LEU A 463 1.36 -11.87 5.65
N ALA A 464 1.94 -10.94 4.89
CA ALA A 464 2.89 -11.25 3.80
C ALA A 464 4.22 -11.79 4.35
N VAL A 465 4.73 -11.24 5.46
CA VAL A 465 5.90 -11.81 6.16
C VAL A 465 5.61 -13.23 6.65
N ASN A 466 4.43 -13.47 7.23
CA ASN A 466 4.00 -14.79 7.69
C ASN A 466 3.84 -15.81 6.55
N GLN A 467 3.43 -15.36 5.35
CA GLN A 467 3.38 -16.15 4.11
C GLN A 467 4.79 -16.47 3.58
N PHE A 468 5.74 -15.51 3.60
CA PHE A 468 7.14 -15.77 3.26
C PHE A 468 7.74 -16.86 4.14
N LEU A 469 7.52 -16.79 5.46
CA LEU A 469 7.96 -17.83 6.40
C LEU A 469 7.35 -19.21 6.09
N GLN A 470 6.10 -19.28 5.61
CA GLN A 470 5.46 -20.54 5.21
C GLN A 470 6.08 -21.12 3.92
N GLN A 471 6.36 -20.29 2.91
CA GLN A 471 7.06 -20.76 1.71
C GLN A 471 8.50 -21.21 2.01
N LEU A 472 9.16 -20.64 3.03
CA LEU A 472 10.42 -21.16 3.55
C LEU A 472 10.24 -22.51 4.23
N ASP A 473 9.29 -22.64 5.16
CA ASP A 473 9.01 -23.90 5.88
C ASP A 473 8.66 -25.05 4.90
N GLU A 474 7.87 -24.77 3.85
CA GLU A 474 7.52 -25.71 2.79
C GLU A 474 8.75 -26.09 1.95
N ALA A 475 9.57 -25.13 1.54
CA ALA A 475 10.79 -25.39 0.74
C ALA A 475 11.92 -26.04 1.55
N GLU A 476 11.94 -25.88 2.87
CA GLU A 476 12.81 -26.60 3.81
C GLU A 476 12.36 -28.06 3.91
N LYS A 477 11.07 -28.32 4.21
CA LYS A 477 10.47 -29.66 4.25
C LYS A 477 10.67 -30.43 2.93
N GLU A 478 10.43 -29.79 1.78
CA GLU A 478 10.68 -30.39 0.45
C GLU A 478 12.16 -30.79 0.22
N LYS A 479 13.13 -30.04 0.77
CA LYS A 479 14.56 -30.34 0.62
C LYS A 479 14.94 -31.54 1.50
N GLU A 480 14.41 -31.63 2.71
CA GLU A 480 14.63 -32.77 3.61
C GLU A 480 14.04 -34.06 3.03
N GLU A 481 12.81 -34.04 2.50
CA GLU A 481 12.19 -35.20 1.87
C GLU A 481 12.97 -35.72 0.65
N LYS A 482 13.48 -34.82 -0.20
CA LYS A 482 14.29 -35.19 -1.37
C LYS A 482 15.64 -35.78 -0.96
N GLN A 483 16.32 -35.18 0.04
CA GLN A 483 17.57 -35.72 0.60
C GLN A 483 17.38 -37.07 1.31
N ALA A 484 16.20 -37.33 1.89
CA ALA A 484 15.86 -38.63 2.46
C ALA A 484 15.61 -39.71 1.40
N MET A 485 15.25 -39.34 0.17
CA MET A 485 15.06 -40.26 -0.96
C MET A 485 16.34 -40.52 -1.77
N GLU A 486 17.20 -39.51 -1.98
CA GLU A 486 18.42 -39.62 -2.79
C GLU A 486 19.67 -39.95 -1.97
N TYR A 487 19.74 -41.17 -1.45
CA TYR A 487 20.89 -41.66 -0.68
C TYR A 487 22.14 -42.04 -1.53
N GLU A 488 22.37 -41.35 -2.66
CA GLU A 488 23.58 -41.58 -3.47
C GLU A 488 24.08 -40.30 -4.20
N PHE A 489 25.11 -39.67 -3.61
CA PHE A 489 26.16 -38.88 -4.28
C PHE A 489 25.78 -37.57 -5.02
N GLU A 490 25.65 -36.46 -4.29
CA GLU A 490 26.10 -35.16 -4.85
C GLU A 490 26.86 -34.29 -3.83
N SER A 491 28.06 -33.83 -4.22
CA SER A 491 28.90 -32.98 -3.39
C SER A 491 29.01 -31.56 -3.98
N SER A 492 28.50 -30.58 -3.23
CA SER A 492 28.94 -29.17 -3.29
C SER A 492 29.05 -28.54 -4.68
N ARG A 493 27.99 -28.63 -5.49
CA ARG A 493 27.89 -27.86 -6.75
C ARG A 493 27.13 -26.55 -6.58
N GLN A 494 27.68 -25.70 -5.70
CA GLN A 494 27.26 -24.31 -5.56
C GLN A 494 27.65 -23.54 -6.84
N GLN A 495 26.77 -23.57 -7.85
CA GLN A 495 27.01 -22.87 -9.12
C GLN A 495 27.08 -21.37 -8.85
N VAL A 496 28.26 -20.80 -9.07
CA VAL A 496 28.44 -19.35 -9.20
C VAL A 496 27.68 -18.93 -10.45
N LEU A 497 26.55 -18.24 -10.28
CA LEU A 497 25.81 -17.63 -11.36
C LEU A 497 26.63 -16.43 -11.88
N GLU A 498 26.87 -16.38 -13.19
CA GLU A 498 27.44 -15.18 -13.81
C GLU A 498 26.43 -14.03 -13.72
N GLU A 499 26.90 -12.83 -13.33
CA GLU A 499 26.05 -11.67 -12.98
C GLU A 499 25.06 -11.20 -14.07
N SER A 500 25.20 -11.68 -15.31
CA SER A 500 24.51 -11.18 -16.49
C SER A 500 23.26 -11.97 -16.91
N GLN A 501 23.03 -13.18 -16.38
CA GLN A 501 21.96 -14.08 -16.86
C GLN A 501 21.29 -14.93 -15.75
N ILE A 502 20.92 -14.32 -14.61
CA ILE A 502 20.01 -14.98 -13.66
C ILE A 502 18.59 -15.03 -14.28
N PRO A 503 17.97 -16.20 -14.51
CA PRO A 503 16.64 -16.28 -15.12
C PRO A 503 15.55 -15.64 -14.27
N TRP A 504 14.51 -15.10 -14.91
CA TRP A 504 13.37 -14.48 -14.21
C TRP A 504 12.77 -15.44 -13.17
N SER A 505 12.46 -16.68 -13.56
CA SER A 505 11.95 -17.71 -12.65
C SER A 505 12.88 -18.08 -11.47
N THR A 506 14.14 -17.64 -11.44
CA THR A 506 15.04 -17.76 -10.29
C THR A 506 15.02 -16.50 -9.41
N LEU A 507 14.84 -15.31 -9.99
CA LEU A 507 14.66 -14.07 -9.24
C LEU A 507 13.29 -13.98 -8.53
N SER A 508 12.25 -14.66 -9.03
CA SER A 508 10.90 -14.66 -8.43
C SER A 508 10.82 -15.30 -7.04
N SER A 509 11.87 -16.01 -6.67
CA SER A 509 11.90 -17.01 -5.60
C SER A 509 13.33 -17.23 -5.08
N ALA A 510 14.20 -16.24 -5.23
CA ALA A 510 15.62 -16.35 -4.88
C ALA A 510 15.79 -16.54 -3.37
N HIS A 511 15.01 -15.83 -2.55
CA HIS A 511 15.07 -15.99 -1.09
C HIS A 511 14.63 -17.40 -0.63
N ILE A 512 13.68 -18.03 -1.32
CA ILE A 512 13.24 -19.42 -1.04
C ILE A 512 14.28 -20.45 -1.51
N LYS A 513 14.89 -20.19 -2.67
CA LYS A 513 15.91 -21.08 -3.28
C LYS A 513 17.21 -21.09 -2.49
N TYR A 514 17.68 -19.92 -2.03
CA TYR A 514 18.95 -19.73 -1.35
C TYR A 514 18.72 -19.28 0.11
N PRO A 515 18.72 -20.20 1.11
CA PRO A 515 18.38 -19.87 2.49
C PRO A 515 19.22 -18.76 3.12
N VAL A 516 20.45 -18.56 2.66
CA VAL A 516 21.31 -17.46 3.14
C VAL A 516 20.75 -16.07 2.82
N LEU A 517 20.04 -15.91 1.69
CA LEU A 517 19.34 -14.66 1.35
C LEU A 517 18.15 -14.43 2.28
N ALA A 518 17.37 -15.47 2.56
CA ALA A 518 16.27 -15.40 3.53
C ALA A 518 16.76 -15.07 4.95
N THR A 519 17.87 -15.68 5.39
CA THR A 519 18.48 -15.40 6.69
C THR A 519 18.94 -13.95 6.79
N GLU A 520 19.70 -13.45 5.81
CA GLU A 520 20.15 -12.04 5.77
C GLU A 520 18.94 -11.07 5.75
N TYR A 521 17.93 -11.35 4.93
CA TYR A 521 16.73 -10.53 4.85
C TYR A 521 15.99 -10.47 6.19
N LEU A 522 15.76 -11.63 6.84
CA LEU A 522 15.12 -11.69 8.16
C LEU A 522 15.97 -11.00 9.24
N GLN A 523 17.29 -11.15 9.22
CA GLN A 523 18.18 -10.42 10.14
C GLN A 523 18.11 -8.90 9.94
N SER A 524 17.93 -8.42 8.71
CA SER A 524 17.78 -7.00 8.40
C SER A 524 16.39 -6.42 8.76
N LEU A 525 15.33 -7.23 8.66
CA LEU A 525 13.95 -6.82 8.86
C LEU A 525 13.49 -6.98 10.33
N TYR A 526 13.94 -8.03 11.01
CA TYR A 526 13.49 -8.37 12.37
C TYR A 526 13.66 -7.24 13.39
N PRO A 527 14.80 -6.51 13.46
CA PRO A 527 14.93 -5.36 14.37
C PRO A 527 13.90 -4.26 14.10
N LYS A 528 13.56 -4.02 12.82
CA LYS A 528 12.56 -3.01 12.43
C LYS A 528 11.14 -3.46 12.79
N LEU A 529 10.79 -4.72 12.52
CA LEU A 529 9.50 -5.30 12.95
C LEU A 529 9.36 -5.23 14.48
N LYS A 530 10.41 -5.57 15.23
CA LYS A 530 10.44 -5.51 16.70
C LYS A 530 10.29 -4.07 17.21
N GLN A 531 10.98 -3.10 16.61
CA GLN A 531 10.84 -1.67 16.92
C GLN A 531 9.42 -1.16 16.67
N HIS A 532 8.87 -1.44 15.48
CA HIS A 532 7.51 -1.07 15.08
C HIS A 532 6.45 -1.68 16.02
N TYR A 533 6.61 -2.95 16.40
CA TYR A 533 5.77 -3.63 17.38
C TYR A 533 5.80 -2.98 18.77
N TYR A 534 6.97 -2.64 19.32
CA TYR A 534 7.02 -1.91 20.59
C TYR A 534 6.50 -0.47 20.46
N TRP A 535 6.59 0.16 19.29
CA TRP A 535 5.89 1.43 19.03
C TRP A 535 4.38 1.25 19.16
N PHE A 536 3.76 0.26 18.51
CA PHE A 536 2.33 -0.06 18.69
C PHE A 536 1.98 -0.32 20.16
N ARG A 537 2.77 -1.17 20.84
CA ARG A 537 2.55 -1.52 22.27
C ARG A 537 2.63 -0.30 23.19
N LYS A 538 3.39 0.73 22.83
CA LYS A 538 3.60 1.96 23.61
C LYS A 538 2.54 3.01 23.27
N SER A 539 2.24 3.22 21.99
CA SER A 539 1.37 4.31 21.52
C SER A 539 -0.12 3.97 21.62
N GLN A 540 -0.50 2.70 21.49
CA GLN A 540 -1.90 2.25 21.51
C GLN A 540 -2.27 1.49 22.79
N ILE A 541 -1.51 1.60 23.88
CA ILE A 541 -1.86 0.95 25.16
C ILE A 541 -3.18 1.53 25.72
N GLY A 542 -4.02 0.69 26.30
CA GLY A 542 -5.27 1.09 26.96
C GLY A 542 -5.22 0.80 28.46
N ASP A 543 -6.01 1.52 29.25
CA ASP A 543 -6.00 1.38 30.70
C ASP A 543 -6.90 0.23 31.19
N ILE A 544 -6.30 -0.67 31.97
CA ILE A 544 -6.97 -1.77 32.67
C ILE A 544 -7.08 -1.46 34.18
N ARG A 545 -6.15 -0.65 34.72
CA ARG A 545 -5.88 -0.54 36.16
C ARG A 545 -6.72 0.49 36.88
N THR A 546 -6.94 1.65 36.26
CA THR A 546 -7.74 2.73 36.87
C THR A 546 -9.21 2.32 37.02
N TRP A 547 -9.66 1.40 36.17
CA TRP A 547 -11.04 0.95 36.04
C TRP A 547 -11.32 -0.42 36.70
N GLU A 548 -10.45 -0.84 37.62
CA GLU A 548 -10.52 -2.08 38.42
C GLU A 548 -10.87 -3.38 37.64
N ARG A 549 -10.56 -3.46 36.34
CA ARG A 549 -10.92 -4.59 35.46
C ARG A 549 -10.21 -5.88 35.87
N GLU A 550 -10.98 -6.96 36.02
CA GLU A 550 -10.43 -8.31 36.17
C GLU A 550 -9.83 -8.77 34.81
N ALA A 551 -8.54 -9.06 34.80
CA ALA A 551 -7.82 -9.57 33.63
C ALA A 551 -6.56 -10.34 34.06
N PHE A 552 -6.21 -11.40 33.31
CA PHE A 552 -5.00 -12.18 33.54
C PHE A 552 -3.72 -11.32 33.49
N SER A 553 -3.67 -10.29 32.63
CA SER A 553 -2.53 -9.37 32.53
C SER A 553 -2.93 -7.90 32.55
N LEU A 554 -2.53 -7.18 33.61
CA LEU A 554 -2.65 -5.72 33.75
C LEU A 554 -1.60 -4.95 32.90
N LYS A 555 -1.43 -5.38 31.64
CA LYS A 555 -0.51 -4.83 30.63
C LYS A 555 -1.00 -5.01 29.18
N GLU A 556 -1.74 -6.08 28.89
CA GLU A 556 -2.12 -6.44 27.51
C GLU A 556 -3.55 -5.98 27.22
N GLY A 557 -3.73 -4.67 27.09
CA GLY A 557 -4.99 -4.04 26.70
C GLY A 557 -4.67 -2.81 25.85
N TYR A 558 -5.49 -2.56 24.83
CA TYR A 558 -5.14 -1.62 23.76
C TYR A 558 -6.34 -0.78 23.30
N ARG A 559 -6.07 0.50 23.00
CA ARG A 559 -7.04 1.51 22.54
C ARG A 559 -6.50 2.24 21.32
N TRP A 560 -7.26 2.26 20.22
CA TRP A 560 -6.99 3.10 19.06
C TRP A 560 -7.01 4.57 19.46
N ARG A 561 -5.91 5.29 19.20
CA ARG A 561 -5.81 6.75 19.33
C ARG A 561 -6.45 7.46 18.12
N GLY A 562 -6.80 8.73 18.28
CA GLY A 562 -7.33 9.57 17.19
C GLY A 562 -8.73 9.23 16.69
N ARG A 563 -9.58 8.62 17.53
CA ARG A 563 -11.00 8.36 17.18
C ARG A 563 -11.90 9.54 17.51
N THR A 564 -13.02 9.66 16.79
CA THR A 564 -14.09 10.62 17.05
C THR A 564 -15.35 9.90 17.61
N PRO A 565 -16.45 10.61 17.91
CA PRO A 565 -17.74 10.00 18.27
C PRO A 565 -18.39 9.19 17.14
N ASP A 566 -17.98 9.38 15.88
CA ASP A 566 -18.63 8.78 14.71
C ASP A 566 -17.69 7.95 13.83
N HIS A 567 -16.36 8.17 13.92
CA HIS A 567 -15.33 7.51 13.13
C HIS A 567 -14.11 7.03 13.94
N CYS A 568 -13.42 6.01 13.44
CA CYS A 568 -12.17 5.46 13.97
C CYS A 568 -11.22 5.08 12.82
N PHE A 569 -10.77 6.08 12.05
CA PHE A 569 -9.90 5.93 10.86
C PHE A 569 -8.56 5.19 11.10
N THR A 570 -8.13 5.13 12.36
CA THR A 570 -6.96 4.37 12.79
C THR A 570 -7.23 2.87 12.79
N SER A 571 -8.46 2.41 13.01
CA SER A 571 -8.80 0.98 12.93
C SER A 571 -8.90 0.40 11.50
N GLY A 572 -9.03 1.25 10.48
CA GLY A 572 -9.37 0.84 9.11
C GLY A 572 -10.82 0.39 8.92
N LEU A 573 -11.63 0.41 9.99
CA LEU A 573 -13.06 0.13 10.01
C LEU A 573 -13.82 1.45 10.26
N ASP A 574 -13.63 2.41 9.36
CA ASP A 574 -13.76 3.85 9.60
C ASP A 574 -15.04 4.28 10.33
N ASP A 575 -16.24 3.96 9.83
CA ASP A 575 -17.51 4.32 10.46
C ASP A 575 -18.09 3.20 11.36
N TYR A 576 -17.38 2.09 11.57
CA TYR A 576 -17.90 0.96 12.34
C TYR A 576 -18.32 1.40 13.76
N PRO A 577 -19.52 1.03 14.26
CA PRO A 577 -20.00 1.51 15.55
C PRO A 577 -19.12 1.02 16.70
N ARG A 578 -18.60 1.99 17.47
CA ARG A 578 -17.82 1.84 18.71
C ARG A 578 -18.61 2.49 19.86
N ALA A 579 -18.07 2.45 21.08
CA ALA A 579 -18.67 3.13 22.23
C ALA A 579 -18.98 4.62 21.97
N LYS A 580 -20.12 5.10 22.49
CA LYS A 580 -20.58 6.50 22.43
C LYS A 580 -21.13 6.93 23.80
N PRO A 581 -20.69 8.07 24.37
CA PRO A 581 -19.56 8.91 23.91
C PRO A 581 -18.24 8.11 23.91
N PRO A 582 -17.20 8.58 23.18
CA PRO A 582 -15.88 7.98 23.30
C PRO A 582 -15.34 8.11 24.73
N HIS A 583 -14.46 7.21 25.14
CA HIS A 583 -13.84 7.27 26.47
C HIS A 583 -12.37 6.84 26.46
N ILE A 584 -11.53 7.49 27.30
CA ILE A 584 -10.11 7.16 27.43
C ILE A 584 -9.87 5.74 27.97
N GLY A 585 -10.83 5.23 28.74
CA GLY A 585 -10.86 3.85 29.26
C GLY A 585 -11.40 2.80 28.28
N GLU A 586 -11.54 3.09 26.98
CA GLU A 586 -11.88 2.06 25.99
C GLU A 586 -10.78 1.02 25.80
N LEU A 587 -11.18 -0.21 25.44
CA LEU A 587 -10.30 -1.23 24.88
C LEU A 587 -10.95 -1.83 23.63
N HIS A 588 -10.17 -2.05 22.58
CA HIS A 588 -10.68 -2.45 21.26
C HIS A 588 -10.25 -3.88 20.89
N VAL A 589 -11.22 -4.75 20.59
CA VAL A 589 -10.97 -6.20 20.45
C VAL A 589 -10.24 -6.58 19.16
N ASP A 590 -10.45 -5.80 18.10
CA ASP A 590 -9.71 -5.89 16.83
C ASP A 590 -8.23 -5.57 17.04
N LEU A 591 -7.91 -4.52 17.82
CA LEU A 591 -6.54 -4.09 18.08
C LEU A 591 -5.76 -5.09 18.92
N ILE A 592 -6.31 -5.59 20.05
CA ILE A 592 -5.65 -6.65 20.83
C ILE A 592 -5.46 -7.93 19.99
N SER A 593 -6.37 -8.24 19.08
CA SER A 593 -6.21 -9.36 18.14
C SER A 593 -5.06 -9.14 17.15
N TRP A 594 -4.91 -7.92 16.59
CA TRP A 594 -3.75 -7.58 15.76
C TRP A 594 -2.44 -7.68 16.54
N MET A 595 -2.41 -7.23 17.80
CA MET A 595 -1.22 -7.35 18.65
C MET A 595 -0.87 -8.80 18.98
N GLY A 596 -1.86 -9.68 19.17
CA GLY A 596 -1.64 -11.12 19.32
C GLY A 596 -1.00 -11.74 18.08
N MET A 597 -1.52 -11.44 16.89
CA MET A 597 -0.95 -11.93 15.63
C MET A 597 0.48 -11.40 15.39
N PHE A 598 0.74 -10.12 15.69
CA PHE A 598 2.07 -9.51 15.55
C PHE A 598 3.06 -10.16 16.52
N THR A 599 2.66 -10.44 17.76
CA THR A 599 3.45 -11.18 18.76
C THR A 599 3.86 -12.57 18.23
N ARG A 600 2.89 -13.35 17.72
CA ARG A 600 3.11 -14.67 17.15
C ARG A 600 4.05 -14.64 15.94
N MET A 601 3.91 -13.65 15.06
CA MET A 601 4.75 -13.49 13.88
C MET A 601 6.20 -13.16 14.28
N LEU A 602 6.41 -12.26 15.24
CA LEU A 602 7.74 -11.97 15.78
C LEU A 602 8.37 -13.21 16.44
N MET A 603 7.59 -14.00 17.17
CA MET A 603 8.06 -15.26 17.75
C MET A 603 8.56 -16.25 16.69
N ARG A 604 7.84 -16.43 15.57
CA ARG A 604 8.29 -17.29 14.45
C ARG A 604 9.61 -16.83 13.83
N ILE A 605 9.83 -15.51 13.70
CA ILE A 605 11.12 -14.99 13.21
C ILE A 605 12.21 -15.18 14.27
N ALA A 606 11.92 -14.91 15.54
CA ALA A 606 12.84 -15.10 16.65
C ALA A 606 13.32 -16.57 16.73
N GLU A 607 12.42 -17.54 16.54
CA GLU A 607 12.75 -18.97 16.45
C GLU A 607 13.70 -19.27 15.28
N LYS A 608 13.36 -18.87 14.03
CA LYS A 608 14.25 -19.07 12.86
C LYS A 608 15.60 -18.35 12.98
N LEU A 609 15.66 -17.23 13.72
CA LEU A 609 16.90 -16.48 13.99
C LEU A 609 17.61 -16.90 15.28
N GLY A 610 17.14 -17.92 15.99
CA GLY A 610 17.75 -18.44 17.22
C GLY A 610 17.73 -17.49 18.43
N GLN A 611 16.85 -16.48 18.42
CA GLN A 611 16.73 -15.44 19.45
C GLN A 611 15.93 -15.95 20.66
N SER A 612 16.47 -16.94 21.36
CA SER A 612 15.75 -17.70 22.41
C SER A 612 15.13 -16.85 23.52
N ASP A 613 15.76 -15.74 23.92
CA ASP A 613 15.24 -14.84 24.94
C ASP A 613 13.97 -14.11 24.44
N ASP A 614 13.94 -13.71 23.17
CA ASP A 614 12.80 -13.05 22.53
C ASP A 614 11.61 -14.01 22.37
N VAL A 615 11.88 -15.28 22.02
CA VAL A 615 10.85 -16.33 21.93
C VAL A 615 10.14 -16.50 23.28
N GLU A 616 10.90 -16.56 24.37
CA GLU A 616 10.38 -16.75 25.73
C GLU A 616 9.79 -15.44 26.34
N GLU A 617 10.06 -14.25 25.76
CA GLU A 617 9.29 -13.03 26.00
C GLU A 617 7.95 -13.07 25.25
N PHE A 618 7.97 -13.20 23.92
CA PHE A 618 6.78 -13.13 23.08
C PHE A 618 5.75 -14.21 23.41
N LYS A 619 6.19 -15.43 23.76
CA LYS A 619 5.31 -16.50 24.24
C LYS A 619 4.48 -16.12 25.47
N LYS A 620 5.06 -15.41 26.44
CA LYS A 620 4.32 -14.92 27.63
C LYS A 620 3.35 -13.80 27.27
N ILE A 621 3.72 -12.97 26.29
CA ILE A 621 2.86 -11.91 25.78
C ILE A 621 1.68 -12.51 25.01
N GLU A 622 1.91 -13.49 24.12
CA GLU A 622 0.84 -14.18 23.38
C GLU A 622 -0.14 -14.88 24.33
N GLU A 623 0.37 -15.62 25.33
CA GLU A 623 -0.48 -16.21 26.37
C GLU A 623 -1.29 -15.16 27.14
N SER A 624 -0.68 -14.02 27.45
CA SER A 624 -1.35 -12.92 28.15
C SER A 624 -2.42 -12.25 27.28
N ILE A 625 -2.16 -12.08 25.98
CA ILE A 625 -3.11 -11.51 25.02
C ILE A 625 -4.30 -12.46 24.79
N ILE A 626 -4.05 -13.76 24.57
CA ILE A 626 -5.12 -14.74 24.32
C ILE A 626 -6.06 -14.84 25.52
N ARG A 627 -5.53 -14.87 26.75
CA ARG A 627 -6.36 -14.87 27.98
C ARG A 627 -7.12 -13.56 28.16
N ASN A 628 -6.46 -12.41 27.95
CA ASN A 628 -7.11 -11.11 28.04
C ASN A 628 -8.21 -10.89 26.96
N ILE A 629 -8.16 -11.56 25.81
CA ILE A 629 -9.24 -11.53 24.80
C ILE A 629 -10.54 -12.13 25.37
N ASP A 630 -10.45 -13.22 26.13
CA ASP A 630 -11.63 -13.78 26.81
C ASP A 630 -12.00 -12.90 28.03
N ASP A 631 -11.05 -12.59 28.92
CA ASP A 631 -11.31 -11.84 30.17
C ASP A 631 -11.91 -10.43 29.95
N LEU A 632 -11.45 -9.68 28.93
CA LEU A 632 -11.79 -8.26 28.73
C LEU A 632 -12.82 -7.99 27.62
N HIS A 633 -13.12 -8.97 26.77
CA HIS A 633 -13.91 -8.75 25.55
C HIS A 633 -15.04 -9.77 25.30
N TRP A 634 -15.10 -10.91 25.99
CA TRP A 634 -16.17 -11.88 25.78
C TRP A 634 -17.46 -11.51 26.54
N SER A 635 -18.57 -11.28 25.81
CA SER A 635 -19.89 -11.12 26.44
C SER A 635 -20.64 -12.44 26.53
N GLU A 636 -20.75 -13.01 27.73
CA GLU A 636 -21.64 -14.15 27.98
C GLU A 636 -23.12 -13.83 27.74
N LYS A 637 -23.52 -12.56 27.85
CA LYS A 637 -24.90 -12.11 27.57
C LYS A 637 -25.21 -12.14 26.07
N ASP A 638 -24.26 -11.67 25.25
CA ASP A 638 -24.47 -11.45 23.82
C ASP A 638 -23.88 -12.57 22.95
N GLN A 639 -23.09 -13.47 23.56
CA GLN A 639 -22.39 -14.61 22.94
C GLN A 639 -21.52 -14.18 21.74
N ALA A 640 -20.73 -13.14 21.96
CA ALA A 640 -19.83 -12.54 20.99
C ALA A 640 -18.67 -11.80 21.69
N TYR A 641 -17.57 -11.58 20.96
CA TYR A 641 -16.52 -10.64 21.36
C TYR A 641 -16.93 -9.19 21.07
N CYS A 642 -16.60 -8.28 21.98
CA CYS A 642 -17.06 -6.90 22.00
C CYS A 642 -15.92 -5.95 22.41
N ASP A 643 -16.00 -4.67 22.04
CA ASP A 643 -15.17 -3.65 22.67
C ASP A 643 -15.61 -3.42 24.11
N SER A 644 -14.71 -2.95 24.98
CA SER A 644 -15.07 -2.51 26.33
C SER A 644 -14.87 -1.01 26.51
N THR A 645 -15.70 -0.41 27.37
CA THR A 645 -15.63 1.01 27.74
C THR A 645 -15.98 1.18 29.22
N ILE A 646 -16.12 2.42 29.67
CA ILE A 646 -16.61 2.80 31.00
C ILE A 646 -17.94 3.54 30.84
N ASP A 647 -18.88 3.33 31.76
CA ASP A 647 -20.18 3.99 31.75
C ASP A 647 -20.28 5.23 32.68
N GLU A 648 -21.48 5.79 32.82
CA GLU A 648 -21.75 6.97 33.66
C GLU A 648 -21.62 6.71 35.18
N TYR A 649 -21.39 5.46 35.60
CA TYR A 649 -21.19 5.04 36.99
C TYR A 649 -19.74 4.66 37.31
N GLU A 650 -18.82 4.90 36.37
CA GLU A 650 -17.41 4.45 36.39
C GLU A 650 -17.26 2.91 36.29
N GLU A 651 -18.31 2.17 35.91
CA GLU A 651 -18.26 0.70 35.76
C GLU A 651 -17.79 0.29 34.35
N SER A 652 -17.01 -0.80 34.26
CA SER A 652 -16.51 -1.32 32.98
C SER A 652 -17.56 -2.18 32.28
N ILE A 653 -18.01 -1.75 31.10
CA ILE A 653 -19.07 -2.41 30.32
C ILE A 653 -18.60 -2.87 28.93
N LEU A 654 -19.29 -3.85 28.35
CA LEU A 654 -19.07 -4.36 26.99
C LEU A 654 -20.04 -3.72 25.98
N VAL A 655 -19.51 -3.28 24.84
CA VAL A 655 -20.25 -2.62 23.76
C VAL A 655 -20.29 -3.54 22.54
N CYS A 656 -21.36 -4.35 22.47
CA CYS A 656 -21.47 -5.49 21.57
C CYS A 656 -22.13 -5.17 20.22
N HIS A 657 -21.41 -4.46 19.35
CA HIS A 657 -21.80 -4.28 17.94
C HIS A 657 -21.37 -5.50 17.10
N LYS A 658 -22.29 -6.46 16.90
CA LYS A 658 -22.01 -7.70 16.18
C LYS A 658 -21.71 -7.44 14.70
N GLY A 659 -20.57 -7.94 14.23
CA GLY A 659 -20.07 -7.72 12.88
C GLY A 659 -18.66 -8.24 12.72
N TYR A 660 -17.89 -7.67 11.78
CA TYR A 660 -16.48 -8.00 11.57
C TYR A 660 -15.65 -7.87 12.87
N LEU A 661 -15.91 -6.85 13.69
CA LEU A 661 -15.26 -6.60 14.98
C LEU A 661 -15.30 -7.83 15.89
N SER A 662 -16.49 -8.42 16.07
CA SER A 662 -16.71 -9.60 16.90
C SER A 662 -16.07 -10.89 16.37
N LEU A 663 -15.54 -10.89 15.14
CA LEU A 663 -14.84 -12.03 14.56
C LEU A 663 -13.33 -11.98 14.75
N PHE A 664 -12.70 -10.85 15.09
CA PHE A 664 -11.24 -10.68 15.00
C PHE A 664 -10.37 -11.76 15.70
N PRO A 665 -10.70 -12.23 16.92
CA PRO A 665 -9.99 -13.35 17.55
C PRO A 665 -10.04 -14.65 16.71
N MET A 666 -11.15 -14.91 16.02
CA MET A 666 -11.28 -16.00 15.06
C MET A 666 -10.54 -15.69 13.76
N LEU A 667 -10.72 -14.50 13.17
CA LEU A 667 -10.12 -14.11 11.88
C LEU A 667 -8.60 -14.27 11.88
N LEU A 668 -7.93 -13.87 12.97
CA LEU A 668 -6.47 -13.90 13.10
C LEU A 668 -5.95 -15.20 13.76
N GLY A 669 -6.82 -16.19 13.99
CA GLY A 669 -6.44 -17.51 14.50
C GLY A 669 -5.95 -17.51 15.95
N LEU A 670 -6.46 -16.59 16.79
CA LEU A 670 -6.17 -16.55 18.22
C LEU A 670 -7.15 -17.42 19.03
N LEU A 671 -8.37 -17.62 18.51
CA LEU A 671 -9.41 -18.47 19.11
C LEU A 671 -9.16 -19.97 18.82
N PRO A 672 -8.89 -20.82 19.82
CA PRO A 672 -8.62 -22.25 19.62
C PRO A 672 -9.79 -23.04 19.01
N ALA A 673 -9.47 -24.12 18.28
CA ALA A 673 -10.46 -24.98 17.61
C ALA A 673 -11.38 -25.77 18.56
N ASP A 674 -10.97 -25.90 19.82
CA ASP A 674 -11.68 -26.52 20.95
C ASP A 674 -12.26 -25.51 21.95
N SER A 675 -12.16 -24.20 21.67
CA SER A 675 -12.73 -23.15 22.53
C SER A 675 -14.25 -23.30 22.68
N PRO A 676 -14.80 -23.12 23.91
CA PRO A 676 -16.25 -23.13 24.12
C PRO A 676 -16.96 -22.01 23.34
N HIS A 677 -16.28 -20.89 23.09
CA HIS A 677 -16.86 -19.71 22.45
C HIS A 677 -16.99 -19.86 20.92
N LEU A 678 -16.15 -20.70 20.28
CA LEU A 678 -16.13 -20.88 18.82
C LEU A 678 -17.49 -21.34 18.24
N GLY A 679 -18.24 -22.15 18.97
CA GLY A 679 -19.58 -22.59 18.55
C GLY A 679 -20.57 -21.43 18.40
N ALA A 680 -20.51 -20.43 19.28
CA ALA A 680 -21.33 -19.22 19.21
C ALA A 680 -20.88 -18.28 18.09
N ILE A 681 -19.55 -18.13 17.89
CA ILE A 681 -18.99 -17.35 16.78
C ILE A 681 -19.49 -17.90 15.43
N LEU A 682 -19.32 -19.21 15.18
CA LEU A 682 -19.75 -19.85 13.93
C LEU A 682 -21.28 -19.80 13.73
N LEU A 683 -22.06 -19.79 14.82
CA LEU A 683 -23.51 -19.67 14.77
C LEU A 683 -23.94 -18.28 14.27
N PHE A 684 -23.49 -17.18 14.90
CA PHE A 684 -23.89 -15.83 14.45
C PHE A 684 -23.27 -15.47 13.10
N MET A 685 -22.06 -15.97 12.82
CA MET A 685 -21.39 -15.82 11.53
C MET A 685 -22.21 -16.36 10.35
N SER A 686 -23.03 -17.40 10.59
CA SER A 686 -23.87 -18.03 9.57
C SER A 686 -25.39 -17.83 9.76
N ASP A 687 -25.80 -16.87 10.60
CA ASP A 687 -27.20 -16.42 10.73
C ASP A 687 -27.52 -15.36 9.66
N PRO A 688 -28.48 -15.60 8.73
CA PRO A 688 -28.92 -14.62 7.73
C PRO A 688 -29.45 -13.31 8.33
N GLU A 689 -30.02 -13.38 9.54
CA GLU A 689 -30.54 -12.25 10.30
C GLU A 689 -29.44 -11.51 11.07
N GLU A 690 -28.20 -12.02 11.12
CA GLU A 690 -27.03 -11.29 11.60
C GLU A 690 -26.22 -10.78 10.40
N ILE A 691 -25.09 -11.44 10.10
CA ILE A 691 -24.10 -10.99 9.11
C ILE A 691 -24.08 -11.84 7.84
N TRP A 692 -24.82 -12.95 7.75
CA TRP A 692 -24.75 -13.82 6.59
C TRP A 692 -25.60 -13.29 5.42
N SER A 693 -25.01 -13.22 4.22
CA SER A 693 -25.72 -12.84 2.99
C SER A 693 -25.38 -13.76 1.81
N PRO A 694 -26.20 -13.79 0.75
CA PRO A 694 -25.91 -14.49 -0.52
C PRO A 694 -24.65 -13.98 -1.25
N TYR A 695 -24.03 -12.89 -0.77
CA TYR A 695 -22.93 -12.18 -1.41
C TYR A 695 -21.62 -12.24 -0.60
N GLY A 696 -21.69 -12.75 0.62
CA GLY A 696 -20.60 -12.77 1.61
C GLY A 696 -21.06 -12.38 3.01
N LEU A 697 -20.12 -12.23 3.94
CA LEU A 697 -20.36 -11.68 5.27
C LEU A 697 -20.52 -10.16 5.21
N ARG A 698 -21.63 -9.64 5.74
CA ARG A 698 -21.87 -8.22 6.01
C ARG A 698 -20.89 -7.69 7.05
N SER A 699 -20.50 -6.43 6.93
CA SER A 699 -19.64 -5.76 7.92
C SER A 699 -20.29 -5.65 9.29
N LEU A 700 -21.59 -5.34 9.34
CA LEU A 700 -22.37 -5.21 10.58
C LEU A 700 -23.65 -6.07 10.52
N SER A 701 -24.12 -6.53 11.68
CA SER A 701 -25.34 -7.32 11.83
C SER A 701 -26.59 -6.52 11.46
N LYS A 702 -27.54 -7.17 10.79
CA LYS A 702 -28.89 -6.65 10.52
C LYS A 702 -29.69 -6.28 11.79
N LYS A 703 -29.31 -6.82 12.95
CA LYS A 703 -29.95 -6.52 14.25
C LYS A 703 -29.34 -5.30 14.94
N ASP A 704 -28.24 -4.73 14.43
CA ASP A 704 -27.61 -3.55 15.03
C ASP A 704 -28.38 -2.26 14.66
N PRO A 705 -28.66 -1.34 15.61
CA PRO A 705 -29.31 -0.06 15.32
C PRO A 705 -28.60 0.82 14.27
N HIS A 706 -27.31 0.61 14.04
CA HIS A 706 -26.53 1.37 13.04
C HIS A 706 -26.50 0.71 11.65
N PHE A 707 -27.17 -0.44 11.47
CA PHE A 707 -27.19 -1.13 10.18
C PHE A 707 -27.76 -0.23 9.07
N SER A 708 -26.98 -0.06 8.00
CA SER A 708 -27.29 0.85 6.88
C SER A 708 -27.49 2.33 7.28
N GLN A 709 -26.91 2.80 8.40
CA GLN A 709 -27.06 4.18 8.89
C GLN A 709 -25.83 5.07 8.67
N GLY A 710 -26.04 6.35 8.35
CA GLY A 710 -24.98 7.32 8.10
C GLY A 710 -24.31 7.10 6.75
N GLU A 711 -22.98 7.18 6.69
CA GLU A 711 -22.21 6.92 5.46
C GLU A 711 -22.39 5.50 4.92
N ASN A 712 -22.67 4.52 5.79
CA ASN A 712 -22.82 3.11 5.45
C ASN A 712 -21.61 2.56 4.66
N TYR A 713 -20.44 2.58 5.31
CA TYR A 713 -19.20 2.05 4.76
C TYR A 713 -18.95 0.65 5.36
N TRP A 714 -18.73 0.59 6.67
CA TRP A 714 -18.55 -0.62 7.49
C TRP A 714 -19.79 -0.98 8.33
N ARG A 715 -20.97 -0.46 7.95
CA ARG A 715 -22.26 -0.64 8.66
C ARG A 715 -23.27 -1.55 7.94
N GLY A 716 -22.78 -2.45 7.09
CA GLY A 716 -23.63 -3.34 6.30
C GLY A 716 -22.91 -4.00 5.13
N PRO A 717 -22.26 -3.22 4.22
CA PRO A 717 -21.62 -3.74 3.01
C PRO A 717 -20.63 -4.89 3.24
N VAL A 718 -20.43 -5.68 2.18
CA VAL A 718 -19.56 -6.86 2.13
C VAL A 718 -18.17 -6.45 1.60
N TRP A 719 -17.12 -6.67 2.40
CA TRP A 719 -15.74 -6.33 2.07
C TRP A 719 -14.87 -7.57 1.94
N ILE A 720 -14.04 -7.61 0.89
CA ILE A 720 -13.37 -8.85 0.47
C ILE A 720 -12.12 -9.16 1.31
N ASN A 721 -11.50 -8.15 1.93
CA ASN A 721 -10.42 -8.33 2.91
C ASN A 721 -10.85 -9.16 4.13
N ILE A 722 -11.94 -8.79 4.80
CA ILE A 722 -12.41 -9.53 5.98
C ILE A 722 -13.05 -10.87 5.60
N ASN A 723 -13.75 -10.94 4.45
CA ASN A 723 -14.26 -12.21 3.93
C ASN A 723 -13.12 -13.19 3.56
N PHE A 724 -11.99 -12.70 3.03
CA PHE A 724 -10.80 -13.51 2.82
C PHE A 724 -10.22 -14.02 4.15
N LEU A 725 -10.05 -13.16 5.17
CA LEU A 725 -9.56 -13.60 6.49
C LEU A 725 -10.49 -14.65 7.11
N ALA A 726 -11.81 -14.49 6.99
CA ALA A 726 -12.80 -15.44 7.46
C ALA A 726 -12.65 -16.81 6.78
N LEU A 727 -12.54 -16.85 5.44
CA LEU A 727 -12.31 -18.06 4.67
C LEU A 727 -10.93 -18.68 4.95
N SER A 728 -9.90 -17.86 5.18
CA SER A 728 -8.55 -18.30 5.54
C SER A 728 -8.52 -18.97 6.91
N SER A 729 -9.18 -18.37 7.89
CA SER A 729 -9.29 -18.93 9.24
C SER A 729 -10.15 -20.19 9.28
N LEU A 730 -11.34 -20.19 8.66
CA LEU A 730 -12.17 -21.39 8.52
C LEU A 730 -11.37 -22.56 7.93
N LYS A 731 -10.64 -22.33 6.84
CA LYS A 731 -9.79 -23.35 6.21
C LYS A 731 -8.67 -23.81 7.15
N LYS A 732 -7.79 -22.90 7.56
CA LYS A 732 -6.49 -23.26 8.15
C LYS A 732 -6.54 -23.52 9.65
N ASN A 733 -7.52 -22.97 10.35
CA ASN A 733 -7.62 -23.03 11.82
C ASN A 733 -8.71 -24.01 12.30
N TYR A 734 -9.71 -24.33 11.47
CA TYR A 734 -10.87 -25.15 11.89
C TYR A 734 -11.26 -26.30 10.94
N ILE A 735 -10.81 -26.32 9.68
CA ILE A 735 -11.01 -27.44 8.74
C ILE A 735 -9.76 -28.32 8.61
N ASP A 736 -8.58 -27.70 8.55
CA ASP A 736 -7.27 -28.36 8.52
C ASP A 736 -6.76 -28.73 9.95
N VAL A 737 -7.60 -28.55 10.97
CA VAL A 737 -7.35 -28.84 12.40
C VAL A 737 -8.46 -29.72 12.96
N ASP A 738 -8.14 -30.63 13.87
CA ASP A 738 -9.14 -31.41 14.61
C ASP A 738 -9.76 -30.59 15.74
N GLY A 739 -11.09 -30.57 15.80
CA GLY A 739 -11.88 -29.86 16.82
C GLY A 739 -13.38 -30.14 16.66
N PRO A 740 -14.19 -29.88 17.72
CA PRO A 740 -15.61 -30.23 17.74
C PRO A 740 -16.46 -29.56 16.65
N PHE A 741 -16.04 -28.41 16.10
CA PHE A 741 -16.80 -27.65 15.11
C PHE A 741 -16.34 -27.84 13.65
N ARG A 742 -15.46 -28.82 13.39
CA ARG A 742 -14.81 -29.05 12.07
C ARG A 742 -15.79 -29.19 10.91
N GLU A 743 -16.89 -29.93 11.09
CA GLU A 743 -17.94 -30.10 10.07
C GLU A 743 -18.72 -28.80 9.82
N THR A 744 -19.08 -28.09 10.90
CA THR A 744 -19.76 -26.78 10.83
C THR A 744 -18.90 -25.75 10.10
N ALA A 745 -17.61 -25.67 10.42
CA ALA A 745 -16.66 -24.79 9.74
C ALA A 745 -16.53 -25.15 8.24
N SER A 746 -16.49 -26.45 7.91
CA SER A 746 -16.44 -26.92 6.52
C SER A 746 -17.69 -26.53 5.71
N ARG A 747 -18.88 -26.63 6.31
CA ARG A 747 -20.13 -26.17 5.68
C ARG A 747 -20.09 -24.66 5.41
N ILE A 748 -19.79 -23.86 6.44
CA ILE A 748 -19.75 -22.39 6.35
C ILE A 748 -18.71 -21.94 5.32
N TYR A 749 -17.53 -22.55 5.28
CA TYR A 749 -16.48 -22.26 4.30
C TYR A 749 -16.95 -22.48 2.86
N ASN A 750 -17.59 -23.63 2.57
CA ASN A 750 -18.03 -23.97 1.22
C ASN A 750 -19.09 -22.98 0.72
N GLU A 751 -20.14 -22.73 1.52
CA GLU A 751 -21.22 -21.81 1.16
C GLU A 751 -20.72 -20.36 1.03
N LEU A 752 -19.86 -19.90 1.96
CA LEU A 752 -19.30 -18.54 1.92
C LEU A 752 -18.37 -18.33 0.72
N ARG A 753 -17.58 -19.36 0.37
CA ARG A 753 -16.67 -19.35 -0.79
C ARG A 753 -17.46 -19.21 -2.10
N GLU A 754 -18.58 -19.91 -2.22
CA GLU A 754 -19.48 -19.81 -3.38
C GLU A 754 -20.11 -18.41 -3.48
N ASN A 755 -20.72 -17.92 -2.41
CA ASN A 755 -21.36 -16.60 -2.34
C ASN A 755 -20.39 -15.46 -2.73
N VAL A 756 -19.17 -15.46 -2.17
CA VAL A 756 -18.17 -14.42 -2.41
C VAL A 756 -17.62 -14.48 -3.85
N ILE A 757 -17.25 -15.66 -4.36
CA ILE A 757 -16.72 -15.76 -5.73
C ILE A 757 -17.81 -15.38 -6.75
N GLN A 758 -19.02 -15.93 -6.59
CA GLN A 758 -20.09 -15.74 -7.57
C GLN A 758 -20.54 -14.27 -7.62
N ASN A 759 -20.58 -13.56 -6.50
CA ASN A 759 -20.97 -12.16 -6.49
C ASN A 759 -19.92 -11.25 -7.18
N ILE A 760 -18.64 -11.40 -6.84
CA ILE A 760 -17.56 -10.62 -7.47
C ILE A 760 -17.49 -10.93 -8.98
N PHE A 761 -17.61 -12.20 -9.37
CA PHE A 761 -17.62 -12.60 -10.77
C PHE A 761 -18.81 -12.03 -11.55
N ASN A 762 -20.03 -12.12 -11.01
CA ASN A 762 -21.24 -11.57 -11.63
C ASN A 762 -21.11 -10.05 -11.85
N GLU A 763 -20.61 -9.32 -10.86
CA GLU A 763 -20.43 -7.87 -10.96
C GLU A 763 -19.30 -7.49 -11.93
N TRP A 764 -18.23 -8.27 -12.00
CA TRP A 764 -17.18 -8.09 -13.01
C TRP A 764 -17.71 -8.39 -14.42
N GLU A 765 -18.50 -9.46 -14.63
CA GLU A 765 -19.12 -9.76 -15.92
C GLU A 765 -20.13 -8.66 -16.33
N ARG A 766 -20.84 -8.08 -15.36
CA ARG A 766 -21.81 -6.98 -15.57
C ARG A 766 -21.16 -5.61 -15.83
N THR A 767 -19.99 -5.33 -15.27
CA THR A 767 -19.40 -3.97 -15.25
C THR A 767 -18.01 -3.86 -15.88
N GLY A 768 -17.32 -4.97 -16.12
CA GLY A 768 -15.91 -5.00 -16.52
C GLY A 768 -14.91 -4.74 -15.39
N PHE A 769 -15.38 -4.52 -14.15
CA PHE A 769 -14.55 -4.02 -13.04
C PHE A 769 -14.73 -4.81 -11.74
N ALA A 770 -13.67 -4.84 -10.93
CA ALA A 770 -13.74 -5.20 -9.51
C ALA A 770 -13.98 -3.93 -8.67
N TRP A 771 -14.65 -4.10 -7.52
CA TRP A 771 -15.15 -3.01 -6.68
C TRP A 771 -14.61 -3.11 -5.25
N GLU A 772 -14.62 -1.99 -4.55
CA GLU A 772 -14.08 -1.82 -3.19
C GLU A 772 -14.90 -2.59 -2.13
N GLN A 773 -16.22 -2.37 -2.16
CA GLN A 773 -17.22 -3.05 -1.33
C GLN A 773 -18.41 -3.50 -2.21
N TYR A 774 -19.23 -4.41 -1.68
CA TYR A 774 -20.43 -4.91 -2.34
C TYR A 774 -21.68 -4.74 -1.46
N ASP A 775 -22.81 -4.39 -2.08
CA ASP A 775 -24.08 -4.13 -1.43
C ASP A 775 -24.66 -5.36 -0.72
N GLN A 776 -25.06 -5.19 0.53
CA GLN A 776 -25.42 -6.29 1.43
C GLN A 776 -26.79 -6.94 1.19
N GLU A 777 -27.63 -6.35 0.33
CA GLU A 777 -28.97 -6.87 -0.01
C GLU A 777 -29.13 -7.18 -1.52
N THR A 778 -28.28 -6.60 -2.38
CA THR A 778 -28.36 -6.77 -3.85
C THR A 778 -27.09 -7.30 -4.50
N GLY A 779 -25.98 -7.39 -3.75
CA GLY A 779 -24.68 -7.84 -4.24
C GLY A 779 -23.91 -6.84 -5.11
N ARG A 780 -24.52 -5.70 -5.48
CA ARG A 780 -23.93 -4.73 -6.42
C ARG A 780 -22.62 -4.12 -5.91
N GLY A 781 -21.64 -3.98 -6.79
CA GLY A 781 -20.41 -3.22 -6.52
C GLY A 781 -20.72 -1.76 -6.19
N GLN A 782 -19.99 -1.22 -5.21
CA GLN A 782 -20.15 0.14 -4.70
C GLN A 782 -18.78 0.81 -4.48
N ARG A 783 -18.82 2.14 -4.28
CA ARG A 783 -17.65 2.99 -3.98
C ARG A 783 -16.58 2.91 -5.08
N SER A 784 -15.31 2.74 -4.74
CA SER A 784 -14.20 2.87 -5.70
C SER A 784 -14.17 1.72 -6.71
N PHE A 785 -13.94 2.07 -7.98
CA PHE A 785 -13.64 1.18 -9.10
C PHE A 785 -12.66 1.87 -10.09
N PRO A 786 -11.82 1.12 -10.83
CA PRO A 786 -11.52 -0.29 -10.64
C PRO A 786 -10.70 -0.48 -9.36
N PHE A 787 -11.21 -1.28 -8.43
CA PHE A 787 -10.53 -1.56 -7.16
C PHE A 787 -9.96 -2.97 -7.21
N THR A 788 -8.70 -3.04 -7.60
CA THR A 788 -7.94 -4.31 -7.70
C THR A 788 -6.93 -4.47 -6.57
N GLY A 789 -7.12 -3.75 -5.47
CA GLY A 789 -6.49 -4.00 -4.17
C GLY A 789 -6.97 -5.33 -3.54
N TRP A 790 -7.48 -5.30 -2.29
CA TRP A 790 -7.90 -6.52 -1.59
C TRP A 790 -8.92 -7.40 -2.33
N THR A 791 -9.74 -6.84 -3.21
CA THR A 791 -10.75 -7.60 -3.98
C THR A 791 -10.11 -8.66 -4.88
N SER A 792 -8.85 -8.45 -5.29
CA SER A 792 -8.05 -9.44 -6.03
C SER A 792 -7.75 -10.72 -5.23
N MET A 793 -7.93 -10.74 -3.90
CA MET A 793 -7.81 -11.99 -3.12
C MET A 793 -8.88 -13.05 -3.47
N VAL A 794 -9.93 -12.69 -4.23
CA VAL A 794 -10.83 -13.68 -4.86
C VAL A 794 -10.08 -14.74 -5.68
N ILE A 795 -8.92 -14.40 -6.25
CA ILE A 795 -8.04 -15.34 -6.96
C ILE A 795 -7.52 -16.44 -6.02
N MET A 796 -7.08 -16.06 -4.82
CA MET A 796 -6.63 -17.00 -3.79
C MET A 796 -7.78 -17.85 -3.24
N ILE A 797 -9.01 -17.28 -3.17
CA ILE A 797 -10.22 -18.00 -2.79
C ILE A 797 -10.61 -19.04 -3.87
N MET A 798 -10.55 -18.68 -5.15
CA MET A 798 -10.77 -19.61 -6.28
C MET A 798 -9.71 -20.73 -6.34
N ALA A 799 -8.43 -20.41 -6.09
CA ALA A 799 -7.33 -21.37 -6.10
C ALA A 799 -7.18 -22.22 -4.82
N GLU A 800 -7.93 -21.90 -3.76
CA GLU A 800 -7.77 -22.44 -2.39
C GLU A 800 -6.34 -22.31 -1.84
N LYS A 801 -5.75 -21.11 -2.03
CA LYS A 801 -4.39 -20.75 -1.62
C LYS A 801 -4.37 -19.93 -0.32
N GLN A 802 -5.26 -20.25 0.63
CA GLN A 802 -5.37 -19.55 1.91
C GLN A 802 -4.11 -19.72 2.80
N THR A 803 -3.61 -18.61 3.35
CA THR A 803 -2.45 -18.56 4.25
C THR A 803 -2.82 -19.05 5.65
N SER A 804 -1.97 -19.85 6.30
CA SER A 804 -2.20 -20.17 7.73
C SER A 804 -1.92 -18.96 8.61
N LEU A 805 -2.78 -18.69 9.58
CA LEU A 805 -2.56 -17.65 10.60
C LEU A 805 -2.21 -18.27 11.97
N HIS A 806 -2.14 -19.60 12.01
CA HIS A 806 -1.79 -20.39 13.19
C HIS A 806 -0.39 -21.00 13.05
N HIS A 807 0.34 -21.07 14.17
CA HIS A 807 1.65 -21.71 14.24
C HIS A 807 1.51 -23.19 14.62
N GLU A 808 2.33 -24.10 14.05
CA GLU A 808 2.24 -25.54 14.33
C GLU A 808 2.53 -25.86 15.82
N LEU A 809 3.49 -25.16 16.44
CA LEU A 809 3.90 -25.38 17.83
C LEU A 809 2.82 -24.99 18.87
N ALA A 810 1.84 -24.16 18.53
CA ALA A 810 0.75 -23.84 19.45
C ALA A 810 -0.13 -25.07 19.78
N ARG A 811 -0.15 -26.10 18.92
CA ARG A 811 -0.79 -27.41 19.23
C ARG A 811 -0.13 -28.15 20.41
N LEU A 812 1.14 -27.89 20.71
CA LEU A 812 1.85 -28.54 21.82
C LEU A 812 1.61 -27.87 23.17
N LEU A 813 1.30 -26.57 23.18
CA LEU A 813 0.93 -25.83 24.40
C LEU A 813 -0.48 -26.22 24.87
N THR A 814 -1.45 -26.34 23.95
CA THR A 814 -2.81 -26.82 24.26
C THR A 814 -2.82 -28.24 24.82
N THR A 815 -1.95 -29.15 24.34
CA THR A 815 -1.89 -30.53 24.87
C THR A 815 -1.17 -30.70 26.22
N THR A 816 -0.60 -29.64 26.81
CA THR A 816 0.23 -29.76 28.03
C THR A 816 -0.31 -29.04 29.27
N HIS A 817 -1.57 -28.58 29.26
CA HIS A 817 -2.23 -27.96 30.41
C HIS A 817 -3.53 -28.65 30.87
N GLN A 818 -3.40 -29.92 31.28
CA GLN A 818 -4.41 -30.61 32.07
C GLN A 818 -3.81 -31.22 33.36
N MET A 819 -3.27 -30.35 34.22
CA MET A 819 -2.99 -30.67 35.63
C MET A 819 -3.74 -29.69 36.55
N ASP A 820 -4.76 -30.20 37.22
CA ASP A 820 -5.53 -29.44 38.22
C ASP A 820 -4.67 -29.17 39.48
N LEU A 821 -4.58 -27.90 39.86
CA LEU A 821 -3.92 -27.43 41.08
C LEU A 821 -4.84 -26.54 41.94
N ARG A 822 -6.16 -26.77 41.93
CA ARG A 822 -7.13 -26.09 42.81
C ARG A 822 -7.36 -26.80 44.17
N GLN A 823 -6.30 -27.24 44.86
CA GLN A 823 -6.39 -27.58 46.30
C GLN A 823 -5.21 -27.04 47.12
N GLY A 824 -5.42 -25.88 47.75
CA GLY A 824 -4.58 -25.31 48.80
C GLY A 824 -5.45 -24.64 49.87
N PRO A 825 -5.17 -24.81 51.18
CA PRO A 825 -6.09 -24.37 52.23
C PRO A 825 -6.05 -22.86 52.48
N VAL A 826 -7.19 -22.19 52.31
CA VAL A 826 -7.36 -20.76 52.61
C VAL A 826 -7.17 -20.50 54.10
N ARG A 827 -6.20 -19.65 54.45
CA ARG A 827 -6.05 -19.08 55.80
C ARG A 827 -6.69 -17.70 55.87
N GLY A 828 -7.81 -17.59 56.58
CA GLY A 828 -8.42 -16.30 56.90
C GLY A 828 -7.72 -15.62 58.09
N GLY A 829 -7.74 -14.27 58.12
CA GLY A 829 -7.29 -13.50 59.29
C GLY A 829 -7.11 -12.00 59.03
N ASN A 830 -7.91 -11.19 59.72
CA ASN A 830 -7.70 -9.76 60.03
C ASN A 830 -8.10 -8.69 58.98
N ARG A 831 -9.43 -8.47 58.84
CA ARG A 831 -9.99 -7.11 58.77
C ARG A 831 -11.05 -6.95 59.86
N GLY A 832 -11.11 -5.78 60.49
CA GLY A 832 -12.10 -5.47 61.53
C GLY A 832 -13.51 -5.31 60.95
N GLY A 833 -14.53 -5.68 61.72
CA GLY A 833 -15.92 -5.68 61.24
C GLY A 833 -16.52 -4.28 61.06
N GLN A 834 -17.45 -4.17 60.10
CA GLN A 834 -18.41 -3.06 60.04
C GLN A 834 -19.21 -3.03 61.36
N GLY A 835 -19.37 -1.85 61.98
CA GLY A 835 -20.22 -1.70 63.17
C GLY A 835 -19.87 -0.57 64.14
N LEU A 836 -18.65 -0.01 64.09
CA LEU A 836 -18.18 1.03 65.02
C LEU A 836 -17.60 2.28 64.33
N PHE A 837 -18.17 2.66 63.18
CA PHE A 837 -17.80 3.89 62.47
C PHE A 837 -19.02 4.82 62.37
N LYS A 838 -18.86 6.08 62.80
CA LYS A 838 -19.87 7.14 62.67
C LYS A 838 -19.24 8.39 62.07
N TRP A 839 -19.90 8.94 61.05
CA TRP A 839 -19.45 10.14 60.34
C TRP A 839 -19.45 11.43 61.17
N ASP A 840 -20.13 11.46 62.32
CA ASP A 840 -20.12 12.61 63.22
C ASP A 840 -18.81 12.72 64.03
N ASP A 841 -18.17 11.59 64.36
CA ASP A 841 -16.97 11.56 65.21
C ASP A 841 -15.74 12.20 64.51
N ILE A 842 -15.75 12.26 63.16
CA ILE A 842 -14.69 12.90 62.35
C ILE A 842 -14.79 14.44 62.35
N LYS A 843 -15.97 15.00 62.64
CA LYS A 843 -16.21 16.46 62.52
C LYS A 843 -15.43 17.31 63.51
N GLU A 844 -15.02 16.72 64.63
CA GLU A 844 -14.22 17.39 65.67
C GLU A 844 -12.75 16.93 65.70
N ASP A 845 -12.31 16.09 64.75
CA ASP A 845 -10.93 15.61 64.65
C ASP A 845 -9.97 16.73 64.16
N LYS A 846 -8.82 16.85 64.84
CA LYS A 846 -7.72 17.75 64.47
C LYS A 846 -6.98 17.30 63.20
N HIS A 847 -7.10 16.03 62.82
CA HIS A 847 -6.42 15.42 61.67
C HIS A 847 -7.40 14.92 60.59
N ARG A 848 -8.64 15.46 60.57
CA ARG A 848 -9.70 15.21 59.57
C ARG A 848 -9.24 15.23 58.10
N GLU A 849 -8.13 15.90 57.79
CA GLU A 849 -7.57 16.11 56.44
C GLU A 849 -6.84 14.85 55.90
N ASN A 850 -6.64 13.83 56.73
CA ASN A 850 -5.99 12.57 56.36
C ASN A 850 -6.97 11.43 56.00
N TYR A 851 -8.29 11.65 56.07
CA TYR A 851 -9.29 10.64 55.68
C TYR A 851 -9.65 10.78 54.21
N LEU A 852 -9.23 9.82 53.39
CA LEU A 852 -9.57 9.75 51.96
C LEU A 852 -11.02 9.27 51.75
N GLY A 853 -11.75 9.99 50.90
CA GLY A 853 -13.11 9.62 50.46
C GLY A 853 -13.92 10.84 50.02
N HIS A 854 -14.35 10.90 48.77
CA HIS A 854 -15.27 11.93 48.30
C HIS A 854 -16.70 11.66 48.77
N SER A 855 -17.39 12.70 49.24
CA SER A 855 -18.81 12.65 49.55
C SER A 855 -19.43 14.04 49.45
N LEU A 856 -20.67 14.11 48.93
CA LEU A 856 -21.43 15.33 48.62
C LEU A 856 -21.83 16.19 49.85
N LYS A 857 -21.14 16.06 51.00
CA LYS A 857 -21.46 16.75 52.26
C LYS A 857 -20.26 17.44 52.94
N ALA A 858 -19.09 17.52 52.31
CA ALA A 858 -17.92 18.25 52.84
C ALA A 858 -17.04 18.90 51.74
N PRO A 859 -17.40 20.09 51.21
CA PRO A 859 -16.65 20.75 50.14
C PRO A 859 -15.47 21.60 50.68
N MET A 860 -14.25 21.06 50.63
CA MET A 860 -13.01 21.79 51.00
C MET A 860 -11.83 21.46 50.08
N GLY A 861 -11.81 22.04 48.87
CA GLY A 861 -10.69 21.94 47.92
C GLY A 861 -10.21 23.31 47.44
N ARG A 862 -8.88 23.49 47.26
CA ARG A 862 -8.29 24.80 46.87
C ARG A 862 -8.79 25.36 45.53
N TRP A 863 -9.34 24.53 44.66
CA TRP A 863 -9.75 24.87 43.29
C TRP A 863 -11.16 25.48 43.17
N GLN A 864 -11.97 25.50 44.22
CA GLN A 864 -13.36 26.01 44.17
C GLN A 864 -13.49 27.54 44.38
N LYS A 865 -12.38 28.29 44.42
CA LYS A 865 -12.38 29.70 44.81
C LYS A 865 -12.76 30.67 43.67
N GLY A 866 -14.03 30.62 43.23
CA GLY A 866 -14.58 31.64 42.32
C GLY A 866 -15.74 31.23 41.40
N LYS A 867 -16.27 30.00 41.46
CA LYS A 867 -17.40 29.57 40.62
C LYS A 867 -18.74 29.68 41.38
N ASP A 868 -19.78 30.17 40.71
CA ASP A 868 -21.17 30.22 41.20
C ASP A 868 -21.80 28.82 41.08
N LEU A 869 -22.27 28.27 42.20
CA LEU A 869 -22.85 26.92 42.28
C LEU A 869 -24.39 26.91 42.13
N GLU A 870 -25.05 28.06 42.02
CA GLU A 870 -26.51 28.15 41.79
C GLU A 870 -26.88 28.45 40.33
N TRP A 871 -25.92 28.34 39.39
CA TRP A 871 -26.10 28.77 38.00
C TRP A 871 -27.26 28.09 37.26
N PHE A 872 -27.57 26.83 37.60
CA PHE A 872 -28.68 26.06 37.03
C PHE A 872 -30.09 26.59 37.39
N ASN A 873 -30.26 27.39 38.46
CA ASN A 873 -31.58 27.86 38.91
C ASN A 873 -32.06 29.16 38.24
N LYS A 874 -31.25 29.75 37.34
CA LYS A 874 -31.55 31.04 36.70
C LYS A 874 -32.36 30.86 35.41
N LYS A 875 -33.69 30.78 35.54
CA LYS A 875 -34.63 30.82 34.39
C LYS A 875 -34.36 32.03 33.49
N LYS A 876 -34.45 31.80 32.18
CA LYS A 876 -34.62 32.83 31.14
C LYS A 876 -35.75 32.39 30.21
N ASP A 877 -36.71 33.27 29.98
CA ASP A 877 -37.79 33.05 29.03
C ASP A 877 -37.46 33.68 27.66
N GLY A 878 -37.88 33.05 26.57
CA GLY A 878 -38.02 33.69 25.25
C GLY A 878 -36.99 33.33 24.16
N ASN A 879 -37.52 32.71 23.09
CA ASN A 879 -36.94 32.42 21.77
C ASN A 879 -35.85 31.33 21.66
N LEU A 880 -36.22 30.26 20.91
CA LEU A 880 -35.44 29.13 20.34
C LEU A 880 -34.37 28.49 21.23
N SER A 881 -34.48 27.18 21.43
CA SER A 881 -33.49 26.45 22.23
C SER A 881 -32.12 26.43 21.54
N LYS A 882 -31.05 26.40 22.35
CA LYS A 882 -29.69 26.14 21.84
C LYS A 882 -29.63 24.83 21.06
N GLU A 883 -30.37 23.80 21.49
CA GLU A 883 -30.52 22.53 20.79
C GLU A 883 -31.08 22.65 19.38
N GLU A 884 -32.01 23.57 19.13
CA GLU A 884 -32.58 23.78 17.79
C GLU A 884 -31.61 24.55 16.90
N ILE A 885 -30.98 25.62 17.43
CA ILE A 885 -29.97 26.39 16.68
C ILE A 885 -28.76 25.51 16.34
N ARG A 886 -28.20 24.77 17.32
CA ARG A 886 -27.08 23.85 17.12
C ARG A 886 -27.42 22.73 16.13
N ARG A 887 -28.68 22.27 16.11
CA ARG A 887 -29.14 21.23 15.16
C ARG A 887 -29.33 21.77 13.74
N GLU A 888 -29.77 23.02 13.61
CA GLU A 888 -29.87 23.70 12.31
C GLU A 888 -28.48 24.04 11.75
N GLU A 889 -27.55 24.48 12.61
CA GLU A 889 -26.13 24.68 12.27
C GLU A 889 -25.46 23.36 11.88
N ILE A 890 -25.61 22.28 12.67
CA ILE A 890 -25.10 20.95 12.32
C ILE A 890 -25.74 20.43 11.02
N ARG A 891 -27.03 20.69 10.76
CA ARG A 891 -27.62 20.32 9.46
C ARG A 891 -27.00 21.12 8.32
N LYS A 892 -26.84 22.44 8.45
CA LYS A 892 -26.20 23.28 7.41
C LYS A 892 -24.73 22.92 7.17
N ILE A 893 -24.01 22.50 8.21
CA ILE A 893 -22.63 21.98 8.08
C ILE A 893 -22.65 20.65 7.33
N LYS A 894 -23.50 19.68 7.73
CA LYS A 894 -23.61 18.39 7.04
C LYS A 894 -24.13 18.50 5.60
N GLU A 895 -25.04 19.42 5.32
CA GLU A 895 -25.54 19.72 3.98
C GLU A 895 -24.42 20.33 3.10
N ALA A 896 -23.48 21.09 3.69
CA ALA A 896 -22.29 21.59 3.00
C ALA A 896 -21.16 20.55 2.87
N GLU A 897 -20.99 19.64 3.84
CA GLU A 897 -20.10 18.48 3.76
C GLU A 897 -20.58 17.48 2.70
N GLU A 898 -21.89 17.23 2.62
CA GLU A 898 -22.53 16.39 1.61
C GLU A 898 -22.45 17.02 0.21
N ASP A 899 -22.71 18.33 0.06
CA ASP A 899 -22.49 19.05 -1.21
C ASP A 899 -20.99 19.03 -1.63
N ALA A 900 -20.06 19.23 -0.69
CA ALA A 900 -18.62 19.20 -0.98
C ALA A 900 -18.12 17.80 -1.35
N LEU A 901 -18.60 16.76 -0.66
CA LEU A 901 -18.32 15.37 -0.98
C LEU A 901 -18.95 14.96 -2.31
N ALA A 902 -20.17 15.43 -2.62
CA ALA A 902 -20.82 15.22 -3.90
C ALA A 902 -20.05 15.91 -5.06
N GLU A 903 -19.55 17.13 -4.85
CA GLU A 903 -18.71 17.85 -5.81
C GLU A 903 -17.35 17.16 -6.01
N ALA A 904 -16.75 16.62 -4.94
CA ALA A 904 -15.52 15.81 -5.00
C ALA A 904 -15.73 14.43 -5.67
N LEU A 905 -16.92 13.85 -5.55
CA LEU A 905 -17.36 12.62 -6.24
C LEU A 905 -17.89 12.89 -7.67
N GLY A 906 -17.81 14.12 -8.16
CA GLY A 906 -18.17 14.48 -9.55
C GLY A 906 -19.68 14.65 -9.81
N PHE A 907 -20.52 14.63 -8.78
CA PHE A 907 -21.96 14.89 -8.91
C PHE A 907 -22.25 16.40 -9.07
N LYS A 908 -23.26 16.72 -9.88
CA LYS A 908 -23.55 18.09 -10.31
C LYS A 908 -24.46 18.83 -9.32
N VAL A 909 -23.88 19.34 -8.23
CA VAL A 909 -24.56 20.12 -7.19
C VAL A 909 -25.16 21.43 -7.74
N THR A 910 -26.46 21.65 -7.51
CA THR A 910 -27.15 22.91 -7.86
C THR A 910 -27.29 23.84 -6.64
N ARG A 911 -26.20 24.54 -6.30
CA ARG A 911 -26.15 25.47 -5.16
C ARG A 911 -27.26 26.55 -5.25
N LYS A 912 -28.15 26.60 -4.26
CA LYS A 912 -29.12 27.70 -4.11
C LYS A 912 -28.41 28.97 -3.64
N LYS A 913 -28.71 30.12 -4.24
CA LYS A 913 -28.27 31.42 -3.73
C LYS A 913 -29.21 31.91 -2.63
N GLU A 914 -28.80 31.81 -1.37
CA GLU A 914 -29.42 32.61 -0.30
C GLU A 914 -29.10 34.10 -0.56
N GLY A 915 -30.13 34.95 -0.52
CA GLY A 915 -30.02 36.40 -0.59
C GLY A 915 -30.94 37.01 0.44
N ASN A 916 -30.43 37.97 1.23
CA ASN A 916 -31.23 38.63 2.26
C ASN A 916 -32.37 39.44 1.61
N VAL A 917 -33.61 39.08 1.93
CA VAL A 917 -34.83 39.82 1.55
C VAL A 917 -35.34 40.55 2.79
N ASP A 918 -35.58 41.86 2.65
CA ASP A 918 -36.01 42.71 3.76
C ASP A 918 -37.52 42.55 4.04
N GLN A 919 -37.93 42.67 5.30
CA GLN A 919 -39.29 42.27 5.72
C GLN A 919 -40.39 43.18 5.17
N GLU A 920 -40.07 44.39 4.70
CA GLU A 920 -41.03 45.28 4.03
C GLU A 920 -41.37 44.89 2.58
N GLU A 921 -40.57 44.07 1.89
CA GLU A 921 -40.91 43.60 0.54
C GLU A 921 -41.88 42.42 0.57
N ILE A 922 -41.69 41.49 1.52
CA ILE A 922 -42.59 40.34 1.73
C ILE A 922 -44.02 40.82 2.03
N ALA A 923 -44.16 41.89 2.83
CA ALA A 923 -45.45 42.51 3.15
C ALA A 923 -46.15 43.19 1.94
N LYS A 924 -45.43 43.49 0.85
CA LYS A 924 -45.99 43.99 -0.41
C LYS A 924 -46.33 42.85 -1.37
N ALA A 925 -45.46 41.84 -1.49
CA ALA A 925 -45.67 40.68 -2.36
C ALA A 925 -47.00 39.94 -2.06
N ILE A 926 -47.26 39.66 -0.77
CA ILE A 926 -48.47 38.94 -0.29
C ILE A 926 -49.79 39.63 -0.69
N LYS A 927 -49.76 40.91 -1.08
CA LYS A 927 -50.95 41.70 -1.41
C LYS A 927 -51.31 41.77 -2.90
N THR A 928 -50.61 41.02 -3.76
CA THR A 928 -50.69 41.19 -5.23
C THR A 928 -50.89 39.89 -6.02
N THR A 929 -51.05 38.74 -5.35
CA THR A 929 -51.23 37.42 -6.00
C THR A 929 -52.49 36.69 -5.50
N GLU A 930 -53.62 37.40 -5.47
CA GLU A 930 -54.95 36.78 -5.58
C GLU A 930 -55.59 37.25 -6.90
N LYS A 931 -55.17 36.65 -8.03
CA LYS A 931 -56.02 36.44 -9.22
C LYS A 931 -55.36 35.70 -10.39
N ASP A 932 -56.25 35.04 -11.13
CA ASP A 932 -56.16 34.65 -12.54
C ASP A 932 -55.10 33.59 -12.94
N ASP A 933 -55.44 32.32 -12.66
CA ASP A 933 -55.08 31.19 -13.53
C ASP A 933 -55.78 31.32 -14.91
N ASP A 934 -55.18 30.83 -16.01
CA ASP A 934 -55.86 29.91 -16.97
C ASP A 934 -55.03 29.48 -18.22
N LEU A 935 -55.20 28.21 -18.60
CA LEU A 935 -55.18 27.62 -19.97
C LEU A 935 -53.85 27.37 -20.75
N GLU A 936 -53.99 26.64 -21.87
CA GLU A 936 -53.01 25.68 -22.43
C GLU A 936 -52.56 25.92 -23.90
N ASN A 937 -51.49 25.19 -24.29
CA ASN A 937 -51.33 24.41 -25.55
C ASN A 937 -50.64 24.95 -26.85
N GLU A 938 -50.01 23.97 -27.52
CA GLU A 938 -49.69 23.78 -28.97
C GLU A 938 -48.65 24.60 -29.81
N THR A 939 -47.61 23.88 -30.24
CA THR A 939 -47.02 23.80 -31.63
C THR A 939 -46.04 24.83 -32.25
N LEU A 940 -44.83 24.32 -32.58
CA LEU A 940 -44.04 24.42 -33.83
C LEU A 940 -44.25 25.58 -34.84
N LYS A 941 -43.19 26.37 -35.15
CA LYS A 941 -42.47 26.34 -36.47
C LYS A 941 -41.25 27.29 -36.59
N GLU A 942 -40.53 27.18 -37.72
CA GLU A 942 -39.16 27.67 -38.00
C GLU A 942 -38.98 29.19 -38.34
N GLU A 943 -37.71 29.65 -38.23
CA GLU A 943 -37.04 30.72 -39.04
C GLU A 943 -37.51 32.21 -38.95
N ASP A 944 -36.67 33.25 -39.07
CA ASP A 944 -35.22 33.36 -39.41
C ASP A 944 -34.51 34.60 -38.77
N ASN A 945 -33.17 34.55 -38.73
CA ASN A 945 -32.14 35.61 -38.69
C ASN A 945 -32.44 37.06 -38.19
N GLN A 946 -31.78 37.47 -37.10
CA GLN A 946 -30.54 38.30 -37.10
C GLN A 946 -30.07 38.57 -35.65
N GLY A 947 -28.75 38.60 -35.37
CA GLY A 947 -28.20 38.70 -34.01
C GLY A 947 -26.99 39.64 -33.87
N LEU A 948 -26.45 39.78 -32.64
CA LEU A 948 -25.18 40.46 -32.34
C LEU A 948 -24.75 40.23 -30.86
N GLY A 949 -23.43 40.24 -30.60
CA GLY A 949 -22.84 40.53 -29.27
C GLY A 949 -22.33 39.33 -28.46
N PHE A 950 -21.00 39.23 -28.29
CA PHE A 950 -20.32 38.16 -27.55
C PHE A 950 -19.46 38.74 -26.42
N HIS A 951 -19.76 38.44 -25.14
CA HIS A 951 -18.89 38.77 -24.00
C HIS A 951 -19.01 37.75 -22.85
N GLY A 952 -18.07 36.81 -22.80
CA GLY A 952 -17.75 36.02 -21.60
C GLY A 952 -16.42 36.50 -21.02
N GLY A 953 -16.40 36.94 -19.76
CA GLY A 953 -15.22 37.53 -19.13
C GLY A 953 -14.49 36.56 -18.19
N LEU A 954 -13.21 36.29 -18.47
CA LEU A 954 -12.31 35.53 -17.59
C LEU A 954 -12.15 36.24 -16.24
N HIS A 955 -12.37 35.52 -15.13
CA HIS A 955 -11.88 35.96 -13.82
C HIS A 955 -10.40 35.61 -13.66
N ARG A 956 -9.63 36.53 -13.06
CA ARG A 956 -8.17 36.55 -13.09
C ARG A 956 -7.62 36.45 -11.68
N TYR A 957 -6.88 35.38 -11.38
CA TYR A 957 -6.08 35.31 -10.15
C TYR A 957 -5.08 36.48 -10.09
N ARG A 958 -5.05 37.18 -8.96
CA ARG A 958 -4.27 38.40 -8.78
C ARG A 958 -3.02 38.11 -7.94
N ILE A 959 -1.89 37.94 -8.61
CA ILE A 959 -0.57 38.03 -7.95
C ILE A 959 -0.40 39.45 -7.41
N GLN A 960 -0.01 39.57 -6.14
CA GLN A 960 0.43 40.84 -5.57
C GLN A 960 1.92 41.02 -5.90
N ASN A 961 2.24 42.04 -6.69
CA ASN A 961 3.62 42.52 -6.82
C ASN A 961 3.88 43.64 -5.81
N ILE A 962 5.14 43.74 -5.40
CA ILE A 962 5.66 44.79 -4.52
C ILE A 962 5.63 46.13 -5.25
N ASP A 963 5.42 47.21 -4.50
CA ASP A 963 5.21 48.56 -5.02
C ASP A 963 6.55 49.27 -5.32
N GLU A 964 6.67 49.83 -6.53
CA GLU A 964 7.76 50.75 -6.90
C GLU A 964 7.15 52.05 -7.43
N SER A 965 6.99 53.04 -6.55
CA SER A 965 6.70 54.41 -6.96
C SER A 965 7.45 55.44 -6.11
N GLU A 966 8.62 55.88 -6.57
CA GLU A 966 9.08 57.23 -6.26
C GLU A 966 9.82 57.84 -7.46
N LEU A 967 9.16 58.79 -8.13
CA LEU A 967 9.71 59.61 -9.20
C LEU A 967 10.06 60.99 -8.62
N THR A 968 11.26 61.49 -8.84
CA THR A 968 11.49 62.84 -9.40
C THR A 968 12.96 63.11 -9.73
N GLU A 969 13.17 63.84 -10.83
CA GLU A 969 14.29 64.75 -11.16
C GLU A 969 15.75 64.42 -10.70
N ARG A 970 16.76 64.48 -11.57
CA ARG A 970 17.11 65.66 -12.41
C ARG A 970 17.91 65.30 -13.68
N GLN A 971 17.89 66.21 -14.65
CA GLN A 971 18.89 66.34 -15.74
C GLN A 971 20.25 66.74 -15.11
N ASP A 972 21.44 66.48 -15.67
CA ASP A 972 21.92 66.60 -17.07
C ASP A 972 23.22 65.74 -17.19
N GLY A 973 23.80 65.36 -18.35
CA GLY A 973 23.45 65.63 -19.74
C GLY A 973 24.45 65.02 -20.76
N THR A 974 24.03 64.95 -22.03
CA THR A 974 24.84 64.84 -23.27
C THR A 974 25.82 63.66 -23.55
N ARG A 975 25.34 62.77 -24.45
CA ARG A 975 25.91 62.41 -25.78
C ARG A 975 27.21 61.58 -25.95
N GLY A 976 27.05 60.46 -26.69
CA GLY A 976 28.02 59.91 -27.66
C GLY A 976 28.70 58.60 -27.24
N GLY A 977 28.92 57.59 -28.09
CA GLY A 977 28.44 57.37 -29.48
C GLY A 977 29.45 56.61 -30.34
N LEU A 978 29.01 55.57 -31.09
CA LEU A 978 29.86 54.59 -31.83
C LEU A 978 30.73 53.73 -30.87
N GLY A 979 31.25 52.53 -31.14
CA GLY A 979 31.28 51.51 -32.21
C GLY A 979 32.12 50.34 -31.63
N GLY A 980 32.10 49.07 -32.04
CA GLY A 980 31.96 48.45 -33.36
C GLY A 980 33.31 47.83 -33.77
N LEU A 981 33.38 46.50 -34.00
CA LEU A 981 34.58 45.71 -34.43
C LEU A 981 35.69 45.51 -33.35
N GLU A 982 36.59 44.51 -33.41
CA GLU A 982 36.47 43.08 -33.79
C GLU A 982 37.66 42.24 -33.22
N TYR A 983 37.53 40.91 -33.27
CA TYR A 983 38.49 39.79 -33.04
C TYR A 983 40.02 39.98 -32.82
N SER A 984 40.55 39.08 -31.96
CA SER A 984 41.84 38.32 -32.05
C SER A 984 43.04 38.61 -31.11
N ARG A 985 43.19 37.70 -30.13
CA ARG A 985 44.38 36.88 -29.79
C ARG A 985 45.81 37.48 -29.66
N ARG A 986 46.38 37.15 -28.47
CA ARG A 986 47.74 36.63 -28.16
C ARG A 986 48.88 37.58 -27.76
N ASP A 987 49.64 37.06 -26.79
CA ASP A 987 51.06 37.26 -26.43
C ASP A 987 51.55 38.69 -26.05
N GLU A 988 52.60 38.90 -25.26
CA GLU A 988 53.10 38.27 -24.02
C GLU A 988 54.23 39.21 -23.46
N LYS A 989 54.31 39.46 -22.13
CA LYS A 989 55.45 40.16 -21.45
C LYS A 989 55.70 41.63 -21.91
N GLU A 990 56.52 42.47 -21.27
CA GLU A 990 57.19 42.47 -19.96
C GLU A 990 57.31 43.93 -19.45
N ARG A 991 57.28 44.18 -18.13
CA ARG A 991 58.22 45.10 -17.42
C ARG A 991 58.04 45.10 -15.88
N ARG A 992 58.88 44.28 -15.21
CA ARG A 992 59.77 44.59 -14.06
C ARG A 992 59.32 45.67 -13.07
N SER A 993 59.42 45.46 -11.74
CA SER A 993 60.71 45.16 -11.07
C SER A 993 60.58 44.76 -9.58
N ARG A 994 61.29 43.68 -9.17
CA ARG A 994 62.14 43.44 -7.93
C ARG A 994 61.71 44.11 -6.60
N ARG A 995 61.78 43.49 -5.40
CA ARG A 995 62.18 42.16 -4.84
C ARG A 995 61.58 42.10 -3.38
N ARG A 996 61.75 41.12 -2.47
CA ARG A 996 62.66 39.98 -2.26
C ARG A 996 61.91 38.73 -1.75
N ASP A 997 62.45 37.57 -2.10
CA ASP A 997 62.93 36.44 -1.27
C ASP A 997 62.34 36.21 0.15
N ASP A 998 62.04 34.98 0.59
CA ASP A 998 61.93 33.65 -0.08
C ASP A 998 61.21 32.66 0.88
N ASP A 999 60.43 31.72 0.33
CA ASP A 999 60.19 30.30 0.73
C ASP A 999 59.88 29.86 2.20
N ASN A 1000 59.24 28.70 2.47
CA ASN A 1000 58.94 27.54 1.62
C ASN A 1000 57.58 26.85 1.95
N GLN A 1001 57.29 25.75 1.25
CA GLN A 1001 56.00 25.07 1.16
C GLN A 1001 55.61 24.12 2.31
N ASP A 1002 54.30 23.89 2.42
CA ASP A 1002 53.62 22.91 3.28
C ASP A 1002 53.95 21.45 2.94
N ARG A 1003 54.13 20.60 3.97
CA ARG A 1003 53.89 19.15 3.90
C ARG A 1003 53.79 18.47 5.28
N SER A 1004 52.60 17.92 5.55
CA SER A 1004 52.32 16.64 6.25
C SER A 1004 52.29 16.53 7.79
N ARG A 1005 51.20 15.88 8.24
CA ARG A 1005 51.05 14.90 9.35
C ARG A 1005 51.13 15.35 10.85
N GLU A 1006 49.92 15.31 11.44
CA GLU A 1006 49.55 14.44 12.58
C GLU A 1006 49.96 14.82 14.04
N ARG A 1007 49.06 14.53 14.99
CA ARG A 1007 49.21 14.53 16.49
C ARG A 1007 49.14 15.92 17.16
N ILE A 1008 48.13 16.25 18.00
CA ILE A 1008 47.62 15.69 19.28
C ILE A 1008 48.22 16.45 20.49
N HIS A 1009 47.35 16.77 21.48
CA HIS A 1009 47.67 17.30 22.83
C HIS A 1009 48.20 18.77 22.87
N LYS A 1010 48.03 19.56 23.95
CA LYS A 1010 47.13 19.54 25.14
C LYS A 1010 47.30 20.88 25.89
N ASP A 1011 46.27 21.31 26.63
CA ASP A 1011 46.35 22.22 27.80
C ASP A 1011 46.95 23.64 27.54
N ASP A 1012 46.78 24.71 28.33
CA ASP A 1012 45.94 24.95 29.51
C ASP A 1012 45.64 26.48 29.70
N ASP A 1013 44.55 26.81 30.39
CA ASP A 1013 44.41 27.80 31.51
C ASP A 1013 45.21 29.16 31.45
N ARG A 1014 44.69 30.39 31.65
CA ARG A 1014 43.69 31.01 32.58
C ARG A 1014 43.23 32.38 32.01
N GLY A 1015 42.14 33.07 32.43
CA GLY A 1015 41.13 32.83 33.47
C GLY A 1015 40.87 34.07 34.37
N ARG A 1016 39.63 34.29 34.88
CA ARG A 1016 39.24 35.17 36.03
C ARG A 1016 37.74 35.00 36.38
N MET A 1017 37.36 34.56 37.59
CA MET A 1017 36.98 35.34 38.83
C MET A 1017 35.57 35.99 38.77
N HIS A 1018 34.70 36.05 39.81
CA HIS A 1018 34.66 35.61 41.24
C HIS A 1018 33.21 35.89 41.80
N HIS A 1019 32.67 35.43 42.95
CA HIS A 1019 32.89 34.30 43.91
C HIS A 1019 31.69 34.21 44.93
N GLY A 1020 31.66 33.22 45.86
CA GLY A 1020 30.74 33.14 47.03
C GLY A 1020 29.60 32.08 46.91
N ASP A 1021 29.47 31.01 47.71
CA ASP A 1021 30.11 30.50 48.96
C ASP A 1021 29.61 31.17 50.29
N SER A 1022 29.40 30.52 51.46
CA SER A 1022 29.65 29.11 51.92
C SER A 1022 28.93 28.66 53.23
N ARG A 1023 28.69 27.32 53.37
CA ARG A 1023 28.85 26.40 54.57
C ARG A 1023 27.93 26.60 55.81
N VAL A 1024 27.87 25.73 56.85
CA VAL A 1024 28.70 24.62 57.45
C VAL A 1024 27.74 23.56 58.12
N GLY A 1025 28.02 22.27 58.42
CA GLY A 1025 29.13 21.32 58.19
C GLY A 1025 29.57 20.48 59.44
N ARG A 1026 30.00 19.20 59.26
CA ARG A 1026 30.58 18.22 60.26
C ARG A 1026 29.58 17.47 61.20
N HIS A 1027 29.82 16.30 61.82
CA HIS A 1027 30.86 15.21 61.88
C HIS A 1027 30.09 13.85 62.07
N ARG A 1028 30.60 12.60 61.98
CA ARG A 1028 31.80 11.96 62.58
C ARG A 1028 32.07 10.53 61.99
N ASP A 1029 33.21 9.95 62.38
CA ASP A 1029 33.87 8.72 61.87
C ASP A 1029 33.31 7.36 62.38
N ASP A 1030 33.67 6.24 61.71
CA ASP A 1030 34.75 5.32 62.20
C ASP A 1030 35.31 4.36 61.10
N SER A 1031 36.56 3.91 61.30
CA SER A 1031 37.42 2.80 60.77
C SER A 1031 36.89 1.66 59.84
N ARG A 1032 37.68 0.81 59.11
CA ARG A 1032 39.15 0.47 58.91
C ARG A 1032 39.26 -0.52 57.69
N GLU A 1033 40.37 -0.93 57.04
CA GLU A 1033 41.77 -0.45 56.82
C GLU A 1033 42.46 -1.25 55.64
N ARG A 1034 43.73 -0.95 55.30
CA ARG A 1034 44.84 -1.75 54.67
C ARG A 1034 44.51 -3.02 53.81
N ARG A 1035 44.91 -3.17 52.53
CA ARG A 1035 46.25 -3.16 51.80
C ARG A 1035 46.84 -4.58 51.50
N HIS A 1036 47.12 -4.85 50.21
CA HIS A 1036 48.06 -5.82 49.57
C HIS A 1036 48.20 -7.28 50.10
N ARG A 1037 48.09 -8.28 49.19
CA ARG A 1037 49.30 -8.91 48.57
C ARG A 1037 49.09 -9.97 47.47
N ASP A 1038 50.01 -9.90 46.50
CA ASP A 1038 50.76 -10.91 45.71
C ASP A 1038 50.50 -12.44 45.84
N GLU A 1039 50.55 -13.11 44.68
CA GLU A 1039 51.24 -14.38 44.31
C GLU A 1039 51.11 -15.67 45.17
N GLY A 1040 50.85 -16.83 44.52
CA GLY A 1040 50.72 -18.14 45.19
C GLY A 1040 50.81 -19.43 44.33
N ASN A 1041 51.53 -19.40 43.21
CA ASN A 1041 51.79 -20.52 42.27
C ASN A 1041 52.14 -21.88 42.94
N ARG A 1042 51.48 -23.01 42.53
CA ARG A 1042 51.94 -24.43 42.45
C ARG A 1042 50.77 -25.44 42.40
N GLU A 1043 50.90 -26.73 42.01
CA GLU A 1043 51.71 -27.42 40.98
C GLU A 1043 51.17 -28.87 40.78
N LYS A 1044 51.29 -29.42 39.56
CA LYS A 1044 51.45 -30.85 39.19
C LYS A 1044 50.34 -31.91 39.45
N ARG A 1045 50.23 -32.78 38.43
CA ARG A 1045 49.64 -34.14 38.31
C ARG A 1045 50.42 -35.18 39.20
N PRO A 1046 50.04 -36.47 39.36
CA PRO A 1046 49.18 -37.30 38.48
C PRO A 1046 48.27 -38.39 39.14
N ARG A 1047 47.58 -39.14 38.26
CA ARG A 1047 47.19 -40.59 38.29
C ARG A 1047 47.03 -41.32 39.63
N ASP A 1048 45.97 -42.14 39.71
CA ASP A 1048 46.12 -43.61 39.61
C ASP A 1048 44.83 -44.28 39.08
N ASP A 1049 44.83 -45.60 38.97
CA ASP A 1049 43.93 -46.48 38.19
C ASP A 1049 43.47 -47.66 39.07
N ASP A 1050 42.19 -48.04 39.08
CA ASP A 1050 41.83 -49.40 39.52
C ASP A 1050 40.50 -49.99 38.99
N THR A 1051 40.57 -51.32 38.92
CA THR A 1051 39.84 -52.37 38.23
C THR A 1051 38.35 -52.66 38.52
N ARG A 1052 37.67 -53.12 37.45
CA ARG A 1052 36.75 -54.30 37.33
C ARG A 1052 35.74 -54.66 38.45
N GLU A 1053 34.52 -54.98 38.01
CA GLU A 1053 34.03 -56.36 38.15
C GLU A 1053 33.23 -56.82 36.91
N LYS A 1054 32.95 -58.14 36.83
CA LYS A 1054 32.11 -58.81 35.80
C LYS A 1054 31.14 -59.75 36.51
N LYS A 1055 29.93 -59.94 35.97
CA LYS A 1055 29.23 -61.23 36.02
C LYS A 1055 28.37 -61.46 34.77
N GLN A 1056 28.51 -62.65 34.22
CA GLN A 1056 27.54 -63.28 33.32
C GLN A 1056 26.88 -64.43 34.08
N SER A 1057 25.65 -64.80 33.72
CA SER A 1057 25.15 -66.16 33.88
C SER A 1057 24.26 -66.51 32.67
N ARG A 1058 24.07 -67.81 32.41
CA ARG A 1058 23.54 -68.32 31.13
C ARG A 1058 22.92 -69.70 31.35
N SER A 1059 21.70 -69.90 30.88
CA SER A 1059 20.98 -71.18 30.76
C SER A 1059 19.80 -70.96 29.81
N GLN A 1060 19.48 -71.73 28.76
CA GLN A 1060 19.45 -73.19 28.55
C GLN A 1060 18.43 -73.91 29.46
N ASP A 1061 17.54 -74.79 29.00
CA ASP A 1061 17.41 -75.36 27.64
C ASP A 1061 16.02 -76.01 27.31
N TYR A 1062 15.84 -76.34 26.02
CA TYR A 1062 15.09 -77.49 25.45
C TYR A 1062 13.57 -77.52 25.10
N TYR A 1063 13.35 -77.92 23.82
CA TYR A 1063 12.20 -78.63 23.17
C TYR A 1063 10.80 -77.96 23.06
N GLN A 1064 9.97 -78.24 22.02
CA GLN A 1064 10.00 -79.33 21.02
C GLN A 1064 9.41 -78.96 19.61
N SER A 1065 9.94 -79.62 18.56
CA SER A 1065 9.41 -79.98 17.21
C SER A 1065 7.95 -79.59 16.81
N SER A 1066 7.61 -79.18 15.57
CA SER A 1066 7.82 -79.85 14.25
C SER A 1066 7.64 -78.87 13.05
N ARG A 1067 8.24 -78.97 11.84
CA ARG A 1067 8.32 -80.06 10.80
C ARG A 1067 6.97 -80.33 10.08
N GLN A 1068 6.80 -80.58 8.77
CA GLN A 1068 7.65 -80.83 7.55
C GLN A 1068 6.92 -80.25 6.29
N GLU A 1069 7.42 -80.06 5.05
CA GLU A 1069 8.72 -79.78 4.37
C GLU A 1069 8.46 -79.49 2.85
N ASP A 1070 9.42 -78.89 2.12
CA ASP A 1070 9.52 -78.75 0.61
C ASP A 1070 9.92 -80.14 -0.01
N PRO A 1071 9.75 -80.53 -1.33
CA PRO A 1071 9.90 -79.71 -2.55
C PRO A 1071 9.12 -80.14 -3.85
N HIS A 1072 9.54 -79.59 -5.00
CA HIS A 1072 9.56 -80.14 -6.39
C HIS A 1072 8.56 -79.68 -7.49
N ARG A 1073 9.08 -78.79 -8.38
CA ARG A 1073 9.48 -79.11 -9.79
C ARG A 1073 8.41 -79.58 -10.81
N GLN A 1074 8.06 -78.72 -11.76
CA GLN A 1074 8.03 -79.10 -13.20
C GLN A 1074 8.00 -77.92 -14.21
N HIS A 1075 8.66 -78.12 -15.37
CA HIS A 1075 8.49 -77.31 -16.59
C HIS A 1075 7.20 -77.70 -17.34
N ARG A 1076 6.60 -76.76 -18.07
CA ARG A 1076 6.15 -77.06 -19.45
C ARG A 1076 5.98 -75.84 -20.36
N GLU A 1077 6.58 -75.91 -21.55
CA GLU A 1077 6.21 -75.08 -22.71
C GLU A 1077 5.05 -75.72 -23.49
N ARG A 1078 4.24 -74.89 -24.16
CA ARG A 1078 3.75 -75.00 -25.57
C ARG A 1078 2.73 -73.87 -25.79
N LYS A 1079 2.88 -72.95 -26.77
CA LYS A 1079 2.91 -73.06 -28.24
C LYS A 1079 1.54 -73.30 -28.92
N ARG A 1080 1.00 -72.17 -29.42
CA ARG A 1080 0.45 -71.94 -30.79
C ARG A 1080 -0.93 -72.49 -31.20
N ASP A 1081 -1.40 -71.89 -32.31
CA ASP A 1081 -2.44 -72.30 -33.27
C ASP A 1081 -3.92 -72.00 -32.87
N TYR A 1082 -4.84 -71.55 -33.75
CA TYR A 1082 -4.74 -71.05 -35.15
C TYR A 1082 -5.95 -70.10 -35.49
N SER A 1083 -5.99 -69.57 -36.73
CA SER A 1083 -7.12 -68.85 -37.38
C SER A 1083 -8.13 -69.87 -38.03
N PRO A 1084 -9.24 -69.54 -38.76
CA PRO A 1084 -9.60 -68.29 -39.48
C PRO A 1084 -11.12 -67.89 -39.57
N GLU A 1085 -11.42 -67.05 -40.58
CA GLU A 1085 -12.72 -66.65 -41.21
C GLU A 1085 -13.38 -65.34 -40.67
N ALA A 1086 -13.59 -64.22 -41.41
CA ALA A 1086 -13.98 -63.87 -42.79
C ALA A 1086 -15.48 -63.42 -42.88
N ARG A 1087 -15.97 -62.48 -43.72
CA ARG A 1087 -15.38 -61.52 -44.71
C ARG A 1087 -16.48 -60.51 -45.17
N GLN A 1088 -16.15 -59.23 -45.40
CA GLN A 1088 -16.62 -58.34 -46.53
C GLN A 1088 -16.14 -56.88 -46.30
N GLN A 1089 -15.38 -56.27 -47.23
CA GLN A 1089 -15.80 -55.27 -48.27
C GLN A 1089 -16.32 -53.93 -47.70
N GLN A 1090 -15.90 -52.72 -48.10
CA GLN A 1090 -15.02 -52.18 -49.17
C GLN A 1090 -14.49 -50.77 -48.70
N LYS A 1091 -13.78 -49.85 -49.41
CA LYS A 1091 -13.43 -49.70 -50.84
C LYS A 1091 -12.05 -49.03 -51.16
N SER A 1092 -11.86 -47.71 -50.91
CA SER A 1092 -10.91 -46.81 -51.63
C SER A 1092 -10.81 -45.41 -50.96
N SER A 1093 -9.79 -44.56 -51.12
CA SER A 1093 -8.52 -44.59 -51.89
C SER A 1093 -7.51 -43.52 -51.40
N ARG A 1094 -6.20 -43.73 -51.60
CA ARG A 1094 -5.11 -42.73 -51.42
C ARG A 1094 -4.84 -41.89 -52.68
N HIS A 1095 -4.59 -40.59 -52.54
CA HIS A 1095 -3.81 -39.66 -53.43
C HIS A 1095 -3.74 -38.29 -52.70
N ARG A 1096 -2.77 -37.36 -52.86
CA ARG A 1096 -1.40 -37.35 -53.46
C ARG A 1096 -0.65 -36.10 -52.89
N HIS A 1097 0.67 -35.97 -53.05
CA HIS A 1097 1.38 -34.70 -52.81
C HIS A 1097 1.16 -33.67 -53.94
N HIS A 1098 1.03 -32.40 -53.57
CA HIS A 1098 1.58 -31.14 -54.14
C HIS A 1098 0.94 -29.97 -53.29
N ARG A 1099 1.59 -28.86 -52.90
CA ARG A 1099 2.20 -27.75 -53.67
C ARG A 1099 1.19 -27.12 -54.65
N ASP A 1100 0.93 -25.81 -54.71
CA ASP A 1100 1.68 -24.62 -54.28
C ASP A 1100 0.71 -23.51 -53.74
N ASP A 1101 1.27 -22.34 -53.38
CA ASP A 1101 0.65 -21.01 -53.20
C ASP A 1101 -0.61 -20.83 -52.32
N TYR A 1102 -0.43 -20.29 -51.09
CA TYR A 1102 -0.49 -18.84 -50.84
C TYR A 1102 0.21 -18.46 -49.53
#